data_AF-A0AAX3SJJ6-F1
#
_entry.id   AF-A0AAX3SJJ6-F1
#
_cell.length_a   1.000
_cell.length_b   1.000
_cell.length_c   1.000
_cell.angle_alpha   90.00
_cell.angle_beta   90.00
_cell.angle_gamma   90.00
#
_symmetry.space_group_name_H-M   'P 1'
#
loop_
_entity.id
_entity.type
_entity.pdbx_description
1 polymer ?
#
loop_
_entity_poly.entity_id
_entity_poly.type
_entity_poly.pdbx_seq_one_letter_code
_entity_poly.pdbx_strand_id
1 'polypeptide(L)'
;MMGTHRSMSHKARWGIALGGWLLGSFAWAQSAIESVSGSIQGGTEVVRIELSEALAADPTGFAIQSPARIALDFPGATNATGKSMVELNQGNLRSINIVEASGRSRLVLNLKSATSYRTERQGKALLILLDPVAASAAVKPSAQQGVFEAKTAVGSDVQPIRDVDFRRGSDGSGRIVVGLSNSQVGVDLRREGKELVVDFLRSSLPEGLRRKLDVADFGTPVQTISSVQQGESVRMRIAPVGDWEHSAYQSDSQFVIEVRQKKVDVSKLTQGPGYSGEKLSLNFQNIEVRSLLQVIADFTNFNIVTSDTVSGALTLRLKDVPWDQALQIIMDAKGLGMRKSGSVLWIAPKDEIDARTKRDYEAAMEIQKLEPLRTQGFQLNYAKAADILLQITTNTSSAGAGGTATRFLSERGSAISEPRTNQLFVTDTPAKLEAMKALLATLDVPVRQVLIEARIVEARDTFGRALGVRLGGGDLRAQRGGDGGYSIGGDNRVVFGTGFDNANASAGAGGTVNTSGSFVNLPASVAGVAGSGTFAMSIFNAAANRFLTLELSAMEADGQGKIISSPRLMTADQTKALIEQGTEYPYSVTAPNGATTIAFKKAVLKLEVTPQITPEGDIILDLDINKDSRGETTTQGVAIDTKHIKTQILVQNGGTVVIGGIFELEETNQENKIPLLGDVPVLGNLFKSRSRASSKREMLVFITPKMISDGSAKR
;
A
#
# COMPACT_ATOMS: atom_id res chain seq x y z
N MET A 1 1.89 -13.14 73.29
CA MET A 1 0.51 -13.04 73.83
C MET A 1 -0.40 -13.72 72.82
N MET A 2 -0.80 -14.98 73.06
CA MET A 2 -2.14 -15.33 73.62
C MET A 2 -3.25 -14.58 72.84
N GLY A 3 -4.14 -15.20 72.07
CA GLY A 3 -4.66 -16.56 72.05
C GLY A 3 -6.19 -16.51 72.03
N THR A 4 -6.83 -17.47 71.33
CA THR A 4 -8.13 -18.10 71.70
C THR A 4 -9.40 -17.22 71.59
N HIS A 5 -10.65 -17.67 71.41
CA HIS A 5 -11.31 -18.93 71.09
C HIS A 5 -12.83 -18.64 70.87
N ARG A 6 -13.51 -19.51 70.10
CA ARG A 6 -14.88 -20.10 70.31
C ARG A 6 -16.12 -19.23 70.60
N SER A 7 -17.17 -19.44 69.78
CA SER A 7 -18.45 -20.16 70.09
C SER A 7 -19.53 -19.31 70.81
N MET A 8 -20.83 -19.57 70.80
CA MET A 8 -21.70 -20.64 70.28
C MET A 8 -23.17 -20.19 70.49
N SER A 9 -24.10 -20.70 69.67
CA SER A 9 -25.46 -21.13 70.06
C SER A 9 -26.48 -20.04 70.45
N HIS A 10 -27.80 -20.19 70.42
CA HIS A 10 -28.78 -21.29 70.29
C HIS A 10 -30.05 -20.64 69.68
N LYS A 11 -30.92 -21.34 68.96
CA LYS A 11 -32.04 -22.11 69.55
C LYS A 11 -32.70 -22.99 68.49
N ALA A 12 -33.06 -24.18 68.95
CA ALA A 12 -33.74 -25.24 68.22
C ALA A 12 -35.20 -25.36 68.67
N ARG A 13 -36.00 -26.11 67.86
CA ARG A 13 -36.98 -27.17 68.21
C ARG A 13 -38.30 -27.01 67.42
N TRP A 14 -38.62 -27.97 66.54
CA TRP A 14 -39.49 -29.17 66.71
C TRP A 14 -40.89 -28.90 66.11
N GLY A 15 -41.56 -29.79 65.36
CA GLY A 15 -41.30 -31.15 64.90
C GLY A 15 -42.50 -31.75 64.13
N ILE A 16 -42.37 -33.02 63.69
CA ILE A 16 -43.41 -34.06 63.41
C ILE A 16 -44.24 -33.83 62.11
N ALA A 17 -44.54 -34.78 61.19
CA ALA A 17 -44.59 -36.24 61.15
C ALA A 17 -44.43 -36.81 59.70
N LEU A 18 -44.20 -38.11 59.64
CA LEU A 18 -44.08 -39.01 58.48
C LEU A 18 -45.35 -39.14 57.58
N GLY A 19 -45.12 -39.50 56.31
CA GLY A 19 -46.08 -40.20 55.46
C GLY A 19 -45.54 -40.36 54.03
N GLY A 20 -44.95 -41.52 53.70
CA GLY A 20 -44.35 -41.78 52.39
C GLY A 20 -45.36 -41.97 51.26
N TRP A 21 -44.95 -41.82 50.01
CA TRP A 21 -45.65 -42.30 48.81
C TRP A 21 -44.68 -42.48 47.63
N LEU A 22 -44.71 -43.70 47.07
CA LEU A 22 -44.42 -44.13 45.70
C LEU A 22 -43.61 -43.19 44.76
N LEU A 23 -42.38 -43.58 44.47
CA LEU A 23 -41.62 -43.08 43.31
C LEU A 23 -42.18 -43.73 42.02
N GLY A 24 -43.01 -42.97 41.31
CA GLY A 24 -43.30 -43.21 39.90
C GLY A 24 -42.17 -42.66 39.03
N SER A 25 -41.56 -43.52 38.21
CA SER A 25 -40.54 -43.15 37.23
C SER A 25 -41.15 -42.25 36.15
N PHE A 26 -40.88 -40.94 36.21
CA PHE A 26 -41.07 -40.07 35.05
C PHE A 26 -39.93 -40.33 34.06
N ALA A 27 -40.20 -41.12 33.02
CA ALA A 27 -39.36 -41.15 31.82
C ALA A 27 -39.50 -39.78 31.12
N TRP A 28 -38.41 -39.02 31.03
CA TRP A 28 -38.35 -37.82 30.20
C TRP A 28 -38.37 -38.29 28.74
N ALA A 29 -39.42 -37.94 28.00
CA ALA A 29 -39.49 -38.24 26.57
C ALA A 29 -38.38 -37.48 25.84
N GLN A 30 -37.56 -38.18 25.05
CA GLN A 30 -36.62 -37.53 24.13
C GLN A 30 -37.39 -36.98 22.93
N SER A 31 -37.13 -35.72 22.57
CA SER A 31 -37.67 -35.14 21.34
C SER A 31 -37.09 -35.89 20.13
N ALA A 32 -37.86 -36.02 19.06
CA ALA A 32 -37.42 -36.74 17.87
C ALA A 32 -37.83 -35.97 16.61
N ILE A 33 -36.95 -35.92 15.61
CA ILE A 33 -37.23 -35.30 14.31
C ILE A 33 -38.05 -36.28 13.48
N GLU A 34 -39.32 -35.98 13.26
CA GLU A 34 -40.28 -36.86 12.57
C GLU A 34 -40.25 -36.65 11.06
N SER A 35 -40.17 -35.40 10.61
CA SER A 35 -40.11 -35.11 9.17
C SER A 35 -39.33 -33.83 8.86
N VAL A 36 -38.74 -33.78 7.66
CA VAL A 36 -38.08 -32.59 7.11
C VAL A 36 -38.53 -32.40 5.67
N SER A 37 -39.06 -31.23 5.35
CA SER A 37 -39.53 -30.87 4.00
C SER A 37 -39.08 -29.45 3.62
N GLY A 38 -38.86 -29.23 2.33
CA GLY A 38 -38.60 -27.89 1.76
C GLY A 38 -39.77 -27.47 0.86
N SER A 39 -40.11 -26.18 0.88
CA SER A 39 -41.12 -25.59 -0.01
C SER A 39 -40.78 -24.12 -0.30
N ILE A 40 -41.38 -23.54 -1.33
CA ILE A 40 -41.26 -22.11 -1.63
C ILE A 40 -42.61 -21.46 -1.32
N GLN A 41 -42.65 -20.53 -0.38
CA GLN A 41 -43.85 -19.77 0.00
C GLN A 41 -43.58 -18.29 -0.16
N GLY A 42 -44.37 -17.59 -0.99
CA GLY A 42 -44.22 -16.15 -1.19
C GLY A 42 -42.86 -15.71 -1.77
N GLY A 43 -42.19 -16.57 -2.54
CA GLY A 43 -40.85 -16.29 -3.10
C GLY A 43 -39.68 -16.50 -2.13
N THR A 44 -39.96 -16.90 -0.88
CA THR A 44 -38.95 -17.28 0.11
C THR A 44 -38.91 -18.80 0.25
N GLU A 45 -37.72 -19.37 0.31
CA GLU A 45 -37.53 -20.80 0.53
C GLU A 45 -37.69 -21.12 2.02
N VAL A 46 -38.60 -22.03 2.34
CA VAL A 46 -38.93 -22.41 3.71
C VAL A 46 -38.68 -23.90 3.90
N VAL A 47 -37.85 -24.24 4.88
CA VAL A 47 -37.64 -25.62 5.34
C VAL A 47 -38.44 -25.84 6.61
N ARG A 48 -39.35 -26.81 6.58
CA ARG A 48 -40.21 -27.19 7.70
C ARG A 48 -39.68 -28.48 8.32
N ILE A 49 -39.42 -28.45 9.62
CA ILE A 49 -38.97 -29.58 10.43
C ILE A 49 -40.07 -29.88 11.46
N GLU A 50 -40.60 -31.09 11.47
CA GLU A 50 -41.59 -31.53 12.46
C GLU A 50 -40.92 -32.39 13.53
N LEU A 51 -41.28 -32.13 14.79
CA LEU A 51 -40.72 -32.76 15.97
C LEU A 51 -41.83 -33.43 16.78
N SER A 52 -41.49 -34.51 17.50
CA SER A 52 -42.44 -35.21 18.38
C SER A 52 -43.02 -34.30 19.49
N GLU A 53 -42.24 -33.32 19.94
CA GLU A 53 -42.58 -32.33 20.95
C GLU A 53 -42.10 -30.92 20.56
N ALA A 54 -42.70 -29.88 21.15
CA ALA A 54 -42.35 -28.49 20.87
C ALA A 54 -40.95 -28.14 21.42
N LEU A 55 -40.15 -27.41 20.63
CA LEU A 55 -38.82 -26.95 21.03
C LEU A 55 -38.87 -25.97 22.21
N ALA A 56 -38.17 -26.30 23.29
CA ALA A 56 -37.98 -25.41 24.43
C ALA A 56 -37.11 -24.17 24.10
N ALA A 57 -36.17 -24.30 23.15
CA ALA A 57 -35.31 -23.22 22.68
C ALA A 57 -35.01 -23.38 21.17
N ASP A 58 -34.65 -22.30 20.49
CA ASP A 58 -34.25 -22.35 19.07
C ASP A 58 -32.93 -23.13 18.91
N PRO A 59 -32.79 -23.96 17.84
CA PRO A 59 -31.58 -24.72 17.61
C PRO A 59 -30.41 -23.81 17.28
N THR A 60 -29.22 -24.14 17.80
CA THR A 60 -27.99 -23.40 17.50
C THR A 60 -27.52 -23.76 16.10
N GLY A 61 -27.25 -22.78 15.24
CA GLY A 61 -26.72 -23.07 13.91
C GLY A 61 -25.78 -22.02 13.33
N PHE A 62 -25.07 -22.40 12.28
CA PHE A 62 -24.10 -21.56 11.58
C PHE A 62 -24.20 -21.77 10.06
N ALA A 63 -23.84 -20.74 9.30
CA ALA A 63 -23.80 -20.78 7.83
C ALA A 63 -22.34 -20.70 7.34
N ILE A 64 -21.98 -21.58 6.41
CA ILE A 64 -20.71 -21.60 5.68
C ILE A 64 -20.99 -21.09 4.26
N GLN A 65 -20.16 -20.18 3.73
CA GLN A 65 -20.37 -19.61 2.40
C GLN A 65 -19.70 -20.42 1.27
N SER A 66 -18.55 -21.05 1.52
CA SER A 66 -17.82 -21.83 0.52
C SER A 66 -17.27 -23.14 1.10
N PRO A 67 -17.89 -24.31 0.82
CA PRO A 67 -19.14 -24.48 0.07
C PRO A 67 -20.37 -24.02 0.87
N ALA A 68 -21.40 -23.52 0.17
CA ALA A 68 -22.61 -22.97 0.79
C ALA A 68 -23.39 -24.04 1.59
N ARG A 69 -23.40 -23.94 2.92
CA ARG A 69 -24.06 -24.88 3.83
C ARG A 69 -24.63 -24.16 5.06
N ILE A 70 -25.73 -24.66 5.62
CA ILE A 70 -26.23 -24.25 6.94
C ILE A 70 -26.30 -25.49 7.83
N ALA A 71 -25.72 -25.44 9.03
CA ALA A 71 -25.78 -26.52 10.01
C ALA A 71 -26.56 -26.05 11.24
N LEU A 72 -27.57 -26.83 11.66
CA LEU A 72 -28.42 -26.58 12.81
C LEU A 72 -28.35 -27.76 13.77
N ASP A 73 -28.09 -27.50 15.05
CA ASP A 73 -27.94 -28.52 16.08
C ASP A 73 -29.15 -28.54 17.02
N PHE A 74 -29.78 -29.71 17.12
CA PHE A 74 -30.92 -29.98 17.98
C PHE A 74 -30.45 -30.79 19.21
N PRO A 75 -30.37 -30.17 20.39
CA PRO A 75 -29.97 -30.85 21.61
C PRO A 75 -31.06 -31.80 22.10
N GLY A 76 -30.69 -33.03 22.45
CA GLY A 76 -31.62 -34.05 22.97
C GLY A 76 -32.54 -34.69 21.93
N ALA A 77 -32.49 -34.23 20.67
CA ALA A 77 -33.32 -34.75 19.60
C ALA A 77 -32.70 -35.97 18.90
N THR A 78 -33.45 -37.05 18.70
CA THR A 78 -33.06 -38.21 17.88
C THR A 78 -33.63 -38.11 16.46
N ASN A 79 -33.03 -38.81 15.50
CA ASN A 79 -33.52 -38.83 14.12
C ASN A 79 -34.61 -39.90 13.93
N ALA A 80 -35.88 -39.52 14.03
CA ALA A 80 -37.03 -40.41 13.76
C ALA A 80 -37.51 -40.39 12.29
N THR A 81 -36.85 -39.62 11.41
CA THR A 81 -37.24 -39.53 9.97
C THR A 81 -36.95 -40.82 9.19
N GLY A 82 -36.14 -41.73 9.75
CA GLY A 82 -35.69 -42.97 9.12
C GLY A 82 -34.67 -42.77 7.99
N LYS A 83 -34.24 -41.54 7.70
CA LYS A 83 -33.30 -41.20 6.63
C LYS A 83 -32.16 -40.33 7.14
N SER A 84 -30.93 -40.61 6.71
CA SER A 84 -29.75 -39.77 6.99
C SER A 84 -29.57 -38.63 5.99
N MET A 85 -30.24 -38.71 4.83
CA MET A 85 -30.20 -37.71 3.78
C MET A 85 -31.57 -37.59 3.11
N VAL A 86 -32.01 -36.35 2.91
CA VAL A 86 -33.24 -36.00 2.21
C VAL A 86 -32.86 -35.09 1.03
N GLU A 87 -33.04 -35.58 -0.20
CA GLU A 87 -32.86 -34.78 -1.40
C GLU A 87 -34.13 -33.98 -1.69
N LEU A 88 -33.99 -32.67 -1.86
CA LEU A 88 -35.12 -31.77 -2.11
C LEU A 88 -35.00 -31.06 -3.45
N ASN A 89 -33.78 -30.70 -3.89
CA ASN A 89 -33.46 -30.07 -5.19
C ASN A 89 -34.39 -28.90 -5.60
N GLN A 90 -35.00 -28.21 -4.65
CA GLN A 90 -35.94 -27.10 -4.86
C GLN A 90 -35.28 -25.78 -4.46
N GLY A 91 -35.35 -24.77 -5.33
CA GLY A 91 -34.73 -23.47 -5.10
C GLY A 91 -33.21 -23.55 -4.96
N ASN A 92 -32.67 -22.88 -3.94
CA ASN A 92 -31.28 -22.88 -3.50
C ASN A 92 -30.91 -24.14 -2.72
N LEU A 93 -31.89 -24.92 -2.24
CA LEU A 93 -31.64 -26.08 -1.41
C LEU A 93 -31.41 -27.35 -2.24
N ARG A 94 -30.23 -27.99 -2.09
CA ARG A 94 -29.88 -29.25 -2.76
C ARG A 94 -30.35 -30.47 -1.96
N SER A 95 -29.83 -30.60 -0.75
CA SER A 95 -30.10 -31.75 0.13
C SER A 95 -29.97 -31.36 1.60
N ILE A 96 -30.57 -32.17 2.47
CA ILE A 96 -30.47 -32.04 3.93
C ILE A 96 -29.90 -33.34 4.48
N ASN A 97 -28.80 -33.25 5.21
CA ASN A 97 -28.22 -34.38 5.92
C ASN A 97 -28.56 -34.31 7.40
N ILE A 98 -28.98 -35.41 7.99
CA ILE A 98 -29.29 -35.52 9.42
C ILE A 98 -28.27 -36.47 10.03
N VAL A 99 -27.45 -35.95 10.95
CA VAL A 99 -26.37 -36.69 11.61
C VAL A 99 -26.64 -36.68 13.10
N GLU A 100 -26.86 -37.86 13.68
CA GLU A 100 -27.07 -38.03 15.11
C GLU A 100 -25.76 -38.45 15.78
N ALA A 101 -25.30 -37.69 16.78
CA ALA A 101 -24.09 -38.00 17.54
C ALA A 101 -24.16 -37.43 18.97
N SER A 102 -23.78 -38.24 19.97
CA SER A 102 -23.60 -37.81 21.37
C SER A 102 -24.81 -37.06 21.98
N GLY A 103 -26.04 -37.53 21.72
CA GLY A 103 -27.27 -36.94 22.27
C GLY A 103 -27.73 -35.64 21.60
N ARG A 104 -27.21 -35.33 20.41
CA ARG A 104 -27.63 -34.19 19.58
C ARG A 104 -27.80 -34.65 18.13
N SER A 105 -28.79 -34.09 17.45
CA SER A 105 -28.95 -34.26 16.00
C SER A 105 -28.53 -32.98 15.27
N ARG A 106 -27.59 -33.11 14.33
CA ARG A 106 -27.14 -32.02 13.46
C ARG A 106 -27.80 -32.15 12.09
N LEU A 107 -28.49 -31.11 11.67
CA LEU A 107 -29.15 -31.00 10.38
C LEU A 107 -28.33 -30.05 9.48
N VAL A 108 -27.77 -30.57 8.38
CA VAL A 108 -26.91 -29.83 7.45
C VAL A 108 -27.62 -29.64 6.12
N LEU A 109 -28.01 -28.41 5.81
CA LEU A 109 -28.60 -27.99 4.55
C LEU A 109 -27.47 -27.68 3.57
N ASN A 110 -27.39 -28.41 2.46
CA ASN A 110 -26.47 -28.12 1.35
C ASN A 110 -27.16 -27.21 0.35
N LEU A 111 -26.53 -26.09 0.01
CA LEU A 111 -27.13 -25.03 -0.80
C LEU A 111 -26.39 -24.84 -2.14
N LYS A 112 -27.03 -24.22 -3.13
CA LYS A 112 -26.42 -23.86 -4.44
C LYS A 112 -25.63 -22.55 -4.36
N SER A 113 -26.07 -21.61 -3.52
CA SER A 113 -25.48 -20.29 -3.23
C SER A 113 -25.63 -19.95 -1.74
N ALA A 114 -24.84 -19.00 -1.24
CA ALA A 114 -24.89 -18.60 0.16
C ALA A 114 -26.19 -17.83 0.47
N THR A 115 -26.94 -18.29 1.48
CA THR A 115 -28.15 -17.64 2.01
C THR A 115 -28.00 -17.38 3.50
N SER A 116 -28.61 -16.30 3.97
CA SER A 116 -28.90 -16.11 5.39
C SER A 116 -30.15 -16.90 5.77
N TYR A 117 -30.32 -17.23 7.06
CA TYR A 117 -31.51 -17.93 7.53
C TYR A 117 -32.11 -17.28 8.77
N ARG A 118 -33.41 -17.48 8.96
CA ARG A 118 -34.13 -17.17 10.20
C ARG A 118 -34.98 -18.37 10.59
N THR A 119 -35.12 -18.60 11.89
CA THR A 119 -35.93 -19.69 12.43
C THR A 119 -37.20 -19.14 13.09
N GLU A 120 -38.34 -19.76 12.81
CA GLU A 120 -39.63 -19.44 13.43
C GLU A 120 -40.23 -20.72 14.01
N ARG A 121 -40.62 -20.68 15.29
CA ARG A 121 -41.25 -21.82 15.97
C ARG A 121 -42.76 -21.78 15.79
N GLN A 122 -43.34 -22.87 15.31
CA GLN A 122 -44.78 -23.08 15.20
C GLN A 122 -45.17 -24.38 15.89
N GLY A 123 -45.30 -24.32 17.22
CA GLY A 123 -45.67 -25.47 18.05
C GLY A 123 -44.64 -26.61 17.94
N LYS A 124 -45.04 -27.73 17.34
CA LYS A 124 -44.18 -28.90 17.05
C LYS A 124 -43.34 -28.77 15.78
N ALA A 125 -43.57 -27.74 14.97
CA ALA A 125 -42.82 -27.49 13.75
C ALA A 125 -41.85 -26.32 13.93
N LEU A 126 -40.65 -26.43 13.36
CA LEU A 126 -39.70 -25.34 13.17
C LEU A 126 -39.63 -24.99 11.69
N LEU A 127 -39.87 -23.72 11.36
CA LEU A 127 -39.69 -23.18 10.02
C LEU A 127 -38.34 -22.48 9.92
N ILE A 128 -37.56 -22.81 8.90
CA ILE A 128 -36.31 -22.11 8.56
C ILE A 128 -36.57 -21.37 7.25
N LEU A 129 -36.60 -20.05 7.32
CA LEU A 129 -36.72 -19.19 6.15
C LEU A 129 -35.32 -18.87 5.63
N LEU A 130 -35.07 -19.16 4.36
CA LEU A 130 -33.81 -18.88 3.68
C LEU A 130 -33.95 -17.58 2.87
N ASP A 131 -33.27 -16.55 3.34
CA ASP A 131 -33.23 -15.25 2.68
C ASP A 131 -32.03 -15.19 1.72
N PRO A 132 -32.23 -14.89 0.42
CA PRO A 132 -31.12 -14.64 -0.50
C PRO A 132 -30.31 -13.43 -0.01
N VAL A 133 -29.00 -13.62 0.17
CA VAL A 133 -28.10 -12.50 0.40
C VAL A 133 -27.99 -11.75 -0.92
N ALA A 134 -28.71 -10.63 -1.04
CA ALA A 134 -28.59 -9.76 -2.20
C ALA A 134 -27.12 -9.37 -2.39
N ALA A 135 -26.57 -9.62 -3.58
CA ALA A 135 -25.28 -9.09 -3.96
C ALA A 135 -25.32 -7.57 -3.79
N SER A 136 -24.57 -7.05 -2.82
CA SER A 136 -24.68 -5.67 -2.38
C SER A 136 -24.28 -4.73 -3.51
N ALA A 137 -25.28 -4.09 -4.11
CA ALA A 137 -25.11 -2.91 -4.94
C ALA A 137 -24.64 -1.74 -4.06
N ALA A 138 -23.69 -0.97 -4.58
CA ALA A 138 -23.08 0.18 -3.92
C ALA A 138 -24.12 1.26 -3.56
N VAL A 139 -24.10 1.70 -2.30
CA VAL A 139 -24.84 2.89 -1.84
C VAL A 139 -23.85 4.03 -1.63
N LYS A 140 -24.15 5.17 -2.26
CA LYS A 140 -23.46 6.47 -2.09
C LYS A 140 -23.83 7.11 -0.74
N PRO A 141 -22.92 7.83 -0.07
CA PRO A 141 -23.30 8.67 1.05
C PRO A 141 -23.74 10.07 0.57
N SER A 142 -24.94 10.48 0.96
CA SER A 142 -25.36 11.89 1.01
C SER A 142 -25.16 12.44 2.43
N ALA A 143 -24.66 13.66 2.51
CA ALA A 143 -24.44 14.39 3.75
C ALA A 143 -25.70 15.13 4.20
N GLN A 144 -25.98 15.14 5.51
CA GLN A 144 -26.51 16.32 6.21
C GLN A 144 -26.34 16.20 7.74
N GLN A 145 -26.00 17.34 8.35
CA GLN A 145 -25.79 17.56 9.78
C GLN A 145 -27.12 17.61 10.57
N GLY A 146 -27.07 17.14 11.81
CA GLY A 146 -28.05 17.40 12.86
C GLY A 146 -27.56 16.87 14.21
N VAL A 147 -27.40 17.77 15.19
CA VAL A 147 -27.02 17.49 16.58
C VAL A 147 -28.30 17.29 17.41
N PHE A 148 -28.35 16.24 18.25
CA PHE A 148 -28.88 16.15 19.63
C PHE A 148 -29.29 14.70 19.99
N GLU A 149 -29.06 14.37 21.26
CA GLU A 149 -29.03 13.05 21.91
C GLU A 149 -30.39 12.32 22.03
N ALA A 150 -30.38 10.97 21.98
CA ALA A 150 -30.75 10.06 23.08
C ALA A 150 -31.29 8.68 22.61
N LYS A 151 -30.56 7.62 23.03
CA LYS A 151 -31.00 6.28 23.50
C LYS A 151 -31.71 5.26 22.56
N THR A 152 -30.86 4.38 22.01
CA THR A 152 -30.93 2.89 21.97
C THR A 152 -32.05 2.13 21.22
N ALA A 153 -31.68 1.46 20.12
CA ALA A 153 -32.01 0.04 19.79
C ALA A 153 -31.18 -0.53 18.60
N VAL A 154 -30.28 -1.48 18.90
CA VAL A 154 -29.83 -2.72 18.19
C VAL A 154 -29.87 -2.77 16.64
N GLY A 155 -28.80 -3.04 15.86
CA GLY A 155 -27.41 -3.40 16.15
C GLY A 155 -26.66 -3.76 14.85
N SER A 156 -25.89 -2.81 14.30
CA SER A 156 -24.88 -3.00 13.23
C SER A 156 -23.47 -2.87 13.83
N ASP A 157 -23.26 -3.53 14.96
CA ASP A 157 -22.16 -3.17 15.85
C ASP A 157 -20.91 -3.99 15.53
N VAL A 158 -19.83 -3.32 15.13
CA VAL A 158 -18.50 -3.91 14.90
C VAL A 158 -17.93 -4.28 16.26
N GLN A 159 -17.81 -5.57 16.54
CA GLN A 159 -17.44 -6.05 17.87
C GLN A 159 -15.92 -6.28 18.00
N PRO A 160 -15.28 -5.91 19.12
CA PRO A 160 -13.84 -6.09 19.27
C PRO A 160 -13.44 -7.55 19.45
N ILE A 161 -12.30 -7.95 18.89
CA ILE A 161 -11.62 -9.19 19.28
C ILE A 161 -11.10 -9.01 20.71
N ARG A 162 -11.41 -9.97 21.58
CA ARG A 162 -11.08 -9.91 23.01
C ARG A 162 -9.64 -10.29 23.28
N ASP A 163 -9.15 -11.34 22.61
CA ASP A 163 -7.81 -11.87 22.85
C ASP A 163 -7.30 -12.67 21.66
N VAL A 164 -5.98 -12.78 21.54
CA VAL A 164 -5.27 -13.67 20.60
C VAL A 164 -4.14 -14.35 21.38
N ASP A 165 -4.37 -15.61 21.74
CA ASP A 165 -3.43 -16.43 22.50
C ASP A 165 -2.82 -17.53 21.61
N PHE A 166 -1.58 -17.93 21.93
CA PHE A 166 -0.89 -19.02 21.26
C PHE A 166 -0.41 -20.04 22.29
N ARG A 167 -0.70 -21.32 22.03
CA ARG A 167 -0.28 -22.44 22.87
C ARG A 167 0.30 -23.55 22.03
N ARG A 168 1.29 -24.24 22.59
CA ARG A 168 1.79 -25.50 22.04
C ARG A 168 0.86 -26.66 22.45
N GLY A 169 0.34 -27.39 21.47
CA GLY A 169 -0.41 -28.63 21.68
C GLY A 169 0.49 -29.78 22.13
N SER A 170 -0.09 -30.79 22.79
CA SER A 170 0.65 -31.97 23.29
C SER A 170 1.30 -32.81 22.19
N ASP A 171 0.80 -32.69 20.95
CA ASP A 171 1.29 -33.36 19.75
C ASP A 171 2.36 -32.54 18.98
N GLY A 172 2.73 -31.36 19.49
CA GLY A 172 3.63 -30.42 18.82
C GLY A 172 2.93 -29.50 17.81
N SER A 173 1.60 -29.49 17.78
CA SER A 173 0.83 -28.52 17.00
C SER A 173 0.91 -27.10 17.59
N GLY A 174 0.80 -26.09 16.74
CA GLY A 174 0.57 -24.71 17.16
C GLY A 174 -0.93 -24.46 17.25
N ARG A 175 -1.43 -24.20 18.46
CA ARG A 175 -2.85 -23.88 18.73
C ARG A 175 -3.00 -22.37 18.93
N ILE A 176 -3.66 -21.69 18.01
CA ILE A 176 -4.06 -20.29 18.12
C ILE A 176 -5.49 -20.24 18.65
N VAL A 177 -5.72 -19.50 19.73
CA VAL A 177 -7.04 -19.30 20.34
C VAL A 177 -7.40 -17.82 20.26
N VAL A 178 -8.45 -17.51 19.51
CA VAL A 178 -8.94 -16.14 19.33
C VAL A 178 -10.24 -15.96 20.11
N GLY A 179 -10.23 -15.05 21.07
CA GLY A 179 -11.41 -14.68 21.84
C GLY A 179 -12.29 -13.73 21.03
N LEU A 180 -13.48 -14.18 20.67
CA LEU A 180 -14.50 -13.40 19.97
C LEU A 180 -15.47 -12.78 20.96
N SER A 181 -16.08 -11.63 20.62
CA SER A 181 -17.07 -10.98 21.49
C SER A 181 -18.44 -11.67 21.47
N ASN A 182 -18.78 -12.40 20.40
CA ASN A 182 -19.95 -13.26 20.32
C ASN A 182 -19.69 -14.47 19.39
N SER A 183 -20.59 -15.45 19.38
CA SER A 183 -20.54 -16.63 18.52
C SER A 183 -21.00 -16.38 17.08
N GLN A 184 -21.46 -15.16 16.77
CA GLN A 184 -22.02 -14.79 15.46
C GLN A 184 -21.03 -14.04 14.56
N VAL A 185 -19.78 -13.83 15.00
CA VAL A 185 -18.72 -13.28 14.15
C VAL A 185 -18.45 -14.24 13.00
N GLY A 186 -18.64 -13.77 11.76
CA GLY A 186 -18.30 -14.56 10.58
C GLY A 186 -16.79 -14.68 10.43
N VAL A 187 -16.29 -15.91 10.29
CA VAL A 187 -14.86 -16.18 10.10
C VAL A 187 -14.65 -16.82 8.74
N ASP A 188 -13.83 -16.20 7.90
CA ASP A 188 -13.35 -16.77 6.64
C ASP A 188 -11.92 -17.25 6.80
N LEU A 189 -11.66 -18.51 6.43
CA LEU A 189 -10.36 -19.15 6.56
C LEU A 189 -9.89 -19.58 5.18
N ARG A 190 -8.76 -19.03 4.73
CA ARG A 190 -8.18 -19.39 3.44
C ARG A 190 -6.67 -19.54 3.49
N ARG A 191 -6.15 -20.33 2.57
CA ARG A 191 -4.71 -20.53 2.37
C ARG A 191 -4.24 -19.62 1.24
N GLU A 192 -3.37 -18.67 1.55
CA GLU A 192 -2.73 -17.80 0.56
C GLU A 192 -1.24 -18.18 0.47
N GLY A 193 -0.90 -18.98 -0.55
CA GLY A 193 0.47 -19.49 -0.73
C GLY A 193 0.91 -20.42 0.42
N LYS A 194 1.94 -19.98 1.17
CA LYS A 194 2.47 -20.68 2.35
C LYS A 194 1.85 -20.19 3.67
N GLU A 195 1.07 -19.11 3.64
CA GLU A 195 0.44 -18.53 4.82
C GLU A 195 -1.03 -18.96 4.95
N LEU A 196 -1.53 -18.87 6.18
CA LEU A 196 -2.92 -19.08 6.54
C LEU A 196 -3.52 -17.73 6.90
N VAL A 197 -4.57 -17.33 6.19
CA VAL A 197 -5.24 -16.04 6.35
C VAL A 197 -6.63 -16.27 6.92
N VAL A 198 -6.91 -15.60 8.03
CA VAL A 198 -8.18 -15.63 8.74
C VAL A 198 -8.77 -14.23 8.72
N ASP A 199 -9.95 -14.06 8.13
CA ASP A 199 -10.69 -12.80 8.13
C ASP A 199 -11.88 -12.89 9.09
N PHE A 200 -11.86 -12.09 10.15
CA PHE A 200 -12.96 -11.94 11.11
C PHE A 200 -13.85 -10.78 10.67
N LEU A 201 -15.03 -11.09 10.13
CA LEU A 201 -15.98 -10.13 9.58
C LEU A 201 -16.67 -9.33 10.68
N ARG A 202 -16.87 -8.03 10.46
CA ARG A 202 -17.53 -7.12 11.42
C ARG A 202 -16.85 -7.11 12.79
N SER A 203 -15.52 -7.14 12.79
CA SER A 203 -14.72 -7.12 14.00
C SER A 203 -13.71 -5.99 14.01
N SER A 204 -13.41 -5.49 15.21
CA SER A 204 -12.37 -4.48 15.45
C SER A 204 -11.21 -5.07 16.25
N LEU A 205 -9.99 -4.59 15.98
CA LEU A 205 -8.77 -5.02 16.63
C LEU A 205 -8.31 -3.96 17.65
N PRO A 206 -8.43 -4.22 18.97
CA PRO A 206 -7.88 -3.35 20.00
C PRO A 206 -6.38 -3.10 19.82
N GLU A 207 -5.92 -1.91 20.22
CA GLU A 207 -4.53 -1.50 20.01
C GLU A 207 -3.49 -2.45 20.62
N GLY A 208 -3.79 -3.05 21.79
CA GLY A 208 -2.92 -4.03 22.44
C GLY A 208 -2.75 -5.36 21.68
N LEU A 209 -3.67 -5.66 20.75
CA LEU A 209 -3.62 -6.86 19.90
C LEU A 209 -3.07 -6.54 18.49
N ARG A 210 -2.68 -5.29 18.20
CA ARG A 210 -2.01 -4.88 16.95
C ARG A 210 -0.51 -5.16 16.98
N ARG A 211 -0.13 -6.38 17.33
CA ARG A 211 1.27 -6.80 17.45
C ARG A 211 1.55 -8.06 16.64
N LYS A 212 2.79 -8.21 16.22
CA LYS A 212 3.29 -9.46 15.63
C LYS A 212 3.78 -10.36 16.77
N LEU A 213 3.17 -11.53 16.90
CA LEU A 213 3.63 -12.56 17.83
C LEU A 213 4.66 -13.42 17.10
N ASP A 214 5.88 -13.44 17.63
CA ASP A 214 6.91 -14.41 17.24
C ASP A 214 6.78 -15.62 18.17
N VAL A 215 6.48 -16.77 17.59
CA VAL A 215 6.24 -18.03 18.29
C VAL A 215 7.17 -19.15 17.81
N ALA A 216 8.26 -18.78 17.13
CA ALA A 216 9.25 -19.73 16.62
C ALA A 216 9.90 -20.57 17.74
N ASP A 217 10.11 -19.97 18.93
CA ASP A 217 10.76 -20.62 20.08
C ASP A 217 9.94 -21.77 20.70
N PHE A 218 8.64 -21.86 20.38
CA PHE A 218 7.76 -22.88 20.95
C PHE A 218 7.85 -24.24 20.24
N GLY A 219 8.70 -24.37 19.21
CA GLY A 219 8.93 -25.65 18.53
C GLY A 219 7.68 -26.22 17.87
N THR A 220 6.83 -25.34 17.33
CA THR A 220 5.64 -25.67 16.52
C THR A 220 5.89 -25.27 15.07
N PRO A 221 5.09 -25.75 14.10
CA PRO A 221 5.24 -25.32 12.71
C PRO A 221 4.92 -23.82 12.50
N VAL A 222 4.23 -23.15 13.42
CA VAL A 222 3.90 -21.72 13.30
C VAL A 222 5.11 -20.89 13.74
N GLN A 223 5.56 -19.96 12.90
CA GLN A 223 6.63 -19.01 13.27
C GLN A 223 6.08 -17.67 13.71
N THR A 224 5.17 -17.07 12.93
CA THR A 224 4.67 -15.73 13.24
C THR A 224 3.16 -15.63 13.06
N ILE A 225 2.52 -14.87 13.94
CA ILE A 225 1.10 -14.52 13.88
C ILE A 225 1.01 -12.99 13.86
N SER A 226 0.30 -12.42 12.90
CA SER A 226 0.06 -10.98 12.83
C SER A 226 -1.41 -10.68 12.58
N SER A 227 -1.98 -9.75 13.33
CA SER A 227 -3.35 -9.28 13.18
C SER A 227 -3.36 -7.81 12.77
N VAL A 228 -4.12 -7.48 11.73
CA VAL A 228 -4.23 -6.13 11.18
C VAL A 228 -5.71 -5.79 10.93
N GLN A 229 -6.11 -4.58 11.30
CA GLN A 229 -7.45 -4.06 10.97
C GLN A 229 -7.53 -3.76 9.46
N GLN A 230 -8.56 -4.25 8.79
CA GLN A 230 -8.84 -3.98 7.39
C GLN A 230 -10.30 -3.53 7.23
N GLY A 231 -10.55 -2.22 7.34
CA GLY A 231 -11.92 -1.68 7.31
C GLY A 231 -12.74 -2.20 8.50
N GLU A 232 -13.86 -2.87 8.23
CA GLU A 232 -14.74 -3.49 9.25
C GLU A 232 -14.39 -4.95 9.58
N SER A 233 -13.28 -5.49 9.07
CA SER A 233 -12.80 -6.82 9.41
C SER A 233 -11.40 -6.80 9.99
N VAL A 234 -11.06 -7.83 10.76
CA VAL A 234 -9.68 -8.07 11.21
C VAL A 234 -9.12 -9.21 10.39
N ARG A 235 -7.97 -8.96 9.74
CA ARG A 235 -7.20 -9.98 9.04
C ARG A 235 -6.07 -10.47 9.93
N MET A 236 -6.05 -11.77 10.21
CA MET A 236 -4.96 -12.46 10.89
C MET A 236 -4.19 -13.31 9.88
N ARG A 237 -2.86 -13.10 9.79
CA ARG A 237 -1.95 -13.94 9.01
C ARG A 237 -1.12 -14.81 9.93
N ILE A 238 -1.06 -16.09 9.59
CA ILE A 238 -0.30 -17.11 10.29
C ILE A 238 0.73 -17.64 9.30
N ALA A 239 2.01 -17.54 9.63
CA ALA A 239 3.12 -17.99 8.79
C ALA A 239 3.71 -19.30 9.34
N PRO A 240 3.26 -20.47 8.86
CA PRO A 240 3.83 -21.75 9.19
C PRO A 240 5.02 -22.13 8.28
N VAL A 241 5.88 -23.03 8.76
CA VAL A 241 7.05 -23.57 8.04
C VAL A 241 6.95 -25.09 7.89
N GLY A 242 7.43 -25.59 6.75
CA GLY A 242 7.40 -27.00 6.38
C GLY A 242 6.07 -27.44 5.76
N ASP A 243 5.87 -28.75 5.66
CA ASP A 243 4.57 -29.33 5.31
C ASP A 243 3.70 -29.42 6.56
N TRP A 244 2.50 -28.88 6.46
CA TRP A 244 1.56 -28.80 7.57
C TRP A 244 0.13 -29.05 7.09
N GLU A 245 -0.71 -29.40 8.04
CA GLU A 245 -2.15 -29.47 7.89
C GLU A 245 -2.78 -28.68 9.04
N HIS A 246 -4.02 -28.20 8.83
CA HIS A 246 -4.70 -27.36 9.81
C HIS A 246 -6.12 -27.87 10.08
N SER A 247 -6.59 -27.65 11.29
CA SER A 247 -7.99 -27.81 11.68
C SER A 247 -8.45 -26.54 12.38
N ALA A 248 -9.62 -26.03 12.00
CA ALA A 248 -10.21 -24.86 12.62
C ALA A 248 -11.64 -25.16 13.06
N TYR A 249 -12.01 -24.68 14.23
CA TYR A 249 -13.35 -24.80 14.77
C TYR A 249 -13.66 -23.61 15.67
N GLN A 250 -14.95 -23.25 15.74
CA GLN A 250 -15.45 -22.23 16.65
C GLN A 250 -16.26 -22.91 17.75
N SER A 251 -15.96 -22.59 19.00
CA SER A 251 -16.72 -23.03 20.17
C SER A 251 -17.12 -21.80 20.96
N ASP A 252 -18.42 -21.57 21.09
CA ASP A 252 -18.99 -20.41 21.79
C ASP A 252 -18.37 -19.08 21.32
N SER A 253 -17.62 -18.41 22.20
CA SER A 253 -16.94 -17.14 21.95
C SER A 253 -15.44 -17.31 21.65
N GLN A 254 -14.99 -18.48 21.22
CA GLN A 254 -13.60 -18.76 20.88
C GLN A 254 -13.49 -19.40 19.50
N PHE A 255 -12.55 -18.90 18.70
CA PHE A 255 -12.14 -19.52 17.44
C PHE A 255 -10.76 -20.15 17.62
N VAL A 256 -10.65 -21.45 17.37
CA VAL A 256 -9.43 -22.21 17.58
C VAL A 256 -8.91 -22.72 16.24
N ILE A 257 -7.63 -22.48 15.99
CA ILE A 257 -6.90 -22.96 14.82
C ILE A 257 -5.74 -23.81 15.33
N GLU A 258 -5.67 -25.05 14.87
CA GLU A 258 -4.55 -25.93 15.15
C GLU A 258 -3.78 -26.21 13.87
N VAL A 259 -2.48 -25.97 13.90
CA VAL A 259 -1.56 -26.23 12.79
C VAL A 259 -0.58 -27.30 13.24
N ARG A 260 -0.62 -28.47 12.60
CA ARG A 260 0.25 -29.61 12.90
C ARG A 260 1.19 -29.89 11.73
N GLN A 261 2.44 -30.22 12.05
CA GLN A 261 3.41 -30.60 11.04
C GLN A 261 3.00 -31.96 10.47
N LYS A 262 2.90 -32.03 9.14
CA LYS A 262 2.63 -33.27 8.43
C LYS A 262 3.86 -34.16 8.55
N LYS A 263 3.89 -35.00 9.58
CA LYS A 263 4.92 -36.02 9.75
C LYS A 263 4.73 -37.04 8.62
N VAL A 264 5.64 -37.01 7.65
CA VAL A 264 5.78 -38.10 6.68
C VAL A 264 6.22 -39.31 7.50
N ASP A 265 5.40 -40.36 7.54
CA ASP A 265 5.76 -41.63 8.20
C ASP A 265 7.12 -42.09 7.68
N VAL A 266 8.17 -42.00 8.51
CA VAL A 266 9.52 -42.43 8.16
C VAL A 266 9.59 -43.96 8.02
N SER A 267 8.63 -44.67 8.63
CA SER A 267 8.41 -46.10 8.39
C SER A 267 7.79 -46.41 7.01
N LYS A 268 7.36 -45.39 6.25
CA LYS A 268 6.96 -45.50 4.83
C LYS A 268 8.02 -44.91 3.87
N LEU A 269 9.14 -44.41 4.39
CA LEU A 269 10.24 -43.82 3.61
C LEU A 269 11.35 -44.82 3.24
N THR A 270 11.17 -46.14 3.46
CA THR A 270 12.07 -47.17 2.92
C THR A 270 11.68 -47.66 1.52
N GLN A 271 10.68 -47.05 0.89
CA GLN A 271 10.35 -47.36 -0.49
C GLN A 271 10.73 -46.16 -1.35
N GLY A 272 11.64 -46.42 -2.29
CA GLY A 272 11.72 -45.63 -3.52
C GLY A 272 10.36 -45.58 -4.24
N PRO A 273 10.29 -44.97 -5.43
CA PRO A 273 9.07 -44.47 -6.06
C PRO A 273 7.85 -45.34 -5.76
N GLY A 274 6.85 -44.78 -5.05
CA GLY A 274 5.80 -45.52 -4.36
C GLY A 274 5.18 -46.67 -5.16
N TYR A 275 5.70 -47.87 -4.93
CA TYR A 275 5.24 -49.11 -5.53
C TYR A 275 4.08 -49.65 -4.69
N SER A 276 2.88 -49.63 -5.27
CA SER A 276 1.63 -49.99 -4.58
C SER A 276 1.07 -51.34 -5.04
N GLY A 277 1.80 -52.06 -5.91
CA GLY A 277 1.37 -53.32 -6.47
C GLY A 277 1.23 -54.44 -5.43
N GLU A 278 0.32 -55.37 -5.67
CA GLU A 278 0.26 -56.65 -4.97
C GLU A 278 1.63 -57.33 -4.95
N LYS A 279 2.02 -57.87 -3.79
CA LYS A 279 3.33 -58.47 -3.59
C LYS A 279 3.39 -59.84 -4.22
N LEU A 280 4.45 -60.09 -4.98
CA LEU A 280 4.74 -61.38 -5.58
C LEU A 280 6.11 -61.91 -5.14
N SER A 281 6.23 -63.23 -5.11
CA SER A 281 7.49 -63.93 -4.89
C SER A 281 7.73 -64.86 -6.08
N LEU A 282 8.80 -64.63 -6.82
CA LEU A 282 9.16 -65.38 -8.03
C LEU A 282 10.61 -65.87 -7.91
N ASN A 283 10.87 -67.09 -8.34
CA ASN A 283 12.21 -67.63 -8.42
C ASN A 283 12.38 -68.32 -9.76
N PHE A 284 13.06 -67.66 -10.67
CA PHE A 284 13.32 -68.18 -12.01
C PHE A 284 14.81 -68.22 -12.29
N GLN A 285 15.26 -69.34 -12.84
CA GLN A 285 16.61 -69.52 -13.36
C GLN A 285 16.50 -69.62 -14.87
N ASN A 286 17.17 -68.70 -15.57
CA ASN A 286 17.23 -68.65 -17.03
C ASN A 286 15.86 -68.67 -17.74
N ILE A 287 14.92 -67.83 -17.31
CA ILE A 287 13.61 -67.68 -17.96
C ILE A 287 13.66 -66.62 -19.07
N GLU A 288 12.93 -66.82 -20.17
CA GLU A 288 12.74 -65.79 -21.19
C GLU A 288 11.97 -64.59 -20.63
N VAL A 289 12.41 -63.37 -20.96
CA VAL A 289 11.81 -62.13 -20.46
C VAL A 289 10.33 -62.01 -20.87
N ARG A 290 9.95 -62.50 -22.06
CA ARG A 290 8.55 -62.51 -22.53
C ARG A 290 7.65 -63.36 -21.63
N SER A 291 8.09 -64.57 -21.30
CA SER A 291 7.37 -65.46 -20.40
C SER A 291 7.25 -64.86 -19.00
N LEU A 292 8.30 -64.20 -18.51
CA LEU A 292 8.28 -63.52 -17.22
C LEU A 292 7.29 -62.35 -17.18
N LEU A 293 7.23 -61.54 -18.25
CA LEU A 293 6.27 -60.44 -18.38
C LEU A 293 4.82 -60.95 -18.45
N GLN A 294 4.59 -62.11 -19.08
CA GLN A 294 3.28 -62.75 -19.11
C GLN A 294 2.82 -63.23 -17.72
N VAL A 295 3.72 -63.81 -16.92
CA VAL A 295 3.38 -64.18 -15.52
C VAL A 295 2.98 -62.95 -14.70
N ILE A 296 3.62 -61.80 -14.92
CA ILE A 296 3.23 -60.54 -14.27
C ILE A 296 1.89 -60.02 -14.79
N ALA A 297 1.61 -60.16 -16.10
CA ALA A 297 0.32 -59.80 -16.69
C ALA A 297 -0.83 -60.61 -16.09
N ASP A 298 -0.66 -61.94 -16.02
CA ASP A 298 -1.63 -62.88 -15.48
C ASP A 298 -1.89 -62.65 -13.99
N PHE A 299 -0.88 -62.20 -13.24
CA PHE A 299 -1.01 -61.87 -11.83
C PHE A 299 -1.75 -60.54 -11.58
N THR A 300 -1.58 -59.55 -12.47
CA THR A 300 -2.01 -58.16 -12.21
C THR A 300 -3.29 -57.76 -12.95
N ASN A 301 -3.89 -58.68 -13.71
CA ASN A 301 -5.03 -58.43 -14.61
C ASN A 301 -4.81 -57.28 -15.62
N PHE A 302 -3.55 -56.88 -15.86
CA PHE A 302 -3.20 -55.91 -16.89
C PHE A 302 -2.87 -56.62 -18.19
N ASN A 303 -3.40 -56.10 -19.29
CA ASN A 303 -3.04 -56.59 -20.62
C ASN A 303 -1.66 -56.05 -20.99
N ILE A 304 -0.64 -56.91 -21.02
CA ILE A 304 0.71 -56.55 -21.44
C ILE A 304 0.92 -56.97 -22.89
N VAL A 305 1.33 -56.03 -23.74
CA VAL A 305 1.71 -56.27 -25.14
C VAL A 305 3.21 -56.08 -25.26
N THR A 306 3.93 -57.17 -25.49
CA THR A 306 5.40 -57.17 -25.66
C THR A 306 5.76 -57.14 -27.15
N SER A 307 6.64 -56.21 -27.55
CA SER A 307 7.21 -56.17 -28.91
C SER A 307 7.92 -57.49 -29.26
N ASP A 308 7.98 -57.84 -30.54
CA ASP A 308 8.69 -59.02 -31.05
C ASP A 308 10.20 -58.95 -30.79
N THR A 309 10.73 -57.72 -30.73
CA THR A 309 12.14 -57.39 -30.45
C THR A 309 12.58 -57.62 -29.00
N VAL A 310 11.65 -57.89 -28.07
CA VAL A 310 11.98 -58.21 -26.67
C VAL A 310 12.56 -59.63 -26.60
N SER A 311 13.89 -59.73 -26.45
CA SER A 311 14.63 -60.99 -26.41
C SER A 311 15.63 -61.03 -25.25
N GLY A 312 15.95 -62.24 -24.80
CA GLY A 312 16.93 -62.49 -23.73
C GLY A 312 16.36 -63.27 -22.56
N ALA A 313 17.25 -63.98 -21.85
CA ALA A 313 16.93 -64.67 -20.62
C ALA A 313 17.37 -63.85 -19.39
N LEU A 314 16.63 -63.99 -18.30
CA LEU A 314 16.93 -63.37 -17.01
C LEU A 314 16.88 -64.45 -15.92
N THR A 315 17.82 -64.39 -14.98
CA THR A 315 17.74 -65.14 -13.73
C THR A 315 17.38 -64.16 -12.64
N LEU A 316 16.24 -64.39 -11.97
CA LEU A 316 15.67 -63.43 -11.03
C LEU A 316 15.04 -64.18 -9.86
N ARG A 317 15.39 -63.74 -8.65
CA ARG A 317 14.78 -64.20 -7.40
C ARG A 317 14.23 -62.98 -6.65
N LEU A 318 12.91 -62.88 -6.61
CA LEU A 318 12.17 -61.85 -5.88
C LEU A 318 11.41 -62.51 -4.73
N LYS A 319 11.45 -61.87 -3.56
CA LYS A 319 10.69 -62.30 -2.38
C LYS A 319 9.95 -61.10 -1.81
N ASP A 320 8.63 -61.21 -1.70
CA ASP A 320 7.73 -60.19 -1.15
C ASP A 320 7.89 -58.80 -1.78
N VAL A 321 8.09 -58.76 -3.11
CA VAL A 321 8.30 -57.53 -3.88
C VAL A 321 6.98 -57.13 -4.58
N PRO A 322 6.53 -55.87 -4.48
CA PRO A 322 5.40 -55.35 -5.28
C PRO A 322 5.60 -55.59 -6.79
N TRP A 323 4.54 -55.97 -7.51
CA TRP A 323 4.65 -56.34 -8.93
C TRP A 323 5.15 -55.20 -9.84
N ASP A 324 4.84 -53.95 -9.52
CA ASP A 324 5.27 -52.75 -10.22
C ASP A 324 6.76 -52.48 -10.03
N GLN A 325 7.27 -52.74 -8.82
CA GLN A 325 8.70 -52.74 -8.54
C GLN A 325 9.40 -53.89 -9.28
N ALA A 326 8.81 -55.08 -9.27
CA ALA A 326 9.33 -56.25 -9.98
C ALA A 326 9.42 -56.00 -11.50
N LEU A 327 8.36 -55.42 -12.08
CA LEU A 327 8.30 -55.05 -13.49
C LEU A 327 9.39 -54.05 -13.85
N GLN A 328 9.58 -53.01 -13.03
CA GLN A 328 10.62 -52.01 -13.27
C GLN A 328 12.03 -52.63 -13.20
N ILE A 329 12.32 -53.49 -12.22
CA ILE A 329 13.62 -54.17 -12.12
C ILE A 329 13.90 -55.00 -13.38
N ILE A 330 12.91 -55.71 -13.91
CA ILE A 330 13.03 -56.50 -15.14
C ILE A 330 13.29 -55.59 -16.34
N MET A 331 12.56 -54.47 -16.42
CA MET A 331 12.74 -53.49 -17.48
C MET A 331 14.14 -52.85 -17.45
N ASP A 332 14.61 -52.42 -16.28
CA ASP A 332 15.92 -51.78 -16.08
C ASP A 332 17.07 -52.77 -16.40
N ALA A 333 16.94 -54.04 -15.99
CA ALA A 333 17.95 -55.07 -16.22
C ALA A 333 18.14 -55.42 -17.72
N LYS A 334 17.14 -55.16 -18.55
CA LYS A 334 17.15 -55.49 -19.99
C LYS A 334 16.96 -54.27 -20.90
N GLY A 335 17.03 -53.05 -20.36
CA GLY A 335 16.91 -51.81 -21.13
C GLY A 335 15.55 -51.63 -21.81
N LEU A 336 14.47 -52.14 -21.22
CA LEU A 336 13.11 -52.01 -21.74
C LEU A 336 12.45 -50.75 -21.20
N GLY A 337 11.57 -50.16 -22.00
CA GLY A 337 10.66 -49.11 -21.57
C GLY A 337 9.21 -49.61 -21.56
N MET A 338 8.34 -48.86 -20.88
CA MET A 338 6.90 -49.11 -20.90
C MET A 338 6.15 -47.86 -21.33
N ARG A 339 5.09 -48.04 -22.11
CA ARG A 339 4.11 -46.98 -22.41
C ARG A 339 2.72 -47.48 -22.03
N LYS A 340 2.07 -46.75 -21.13
CA LYS A 340 0.69 -47.04 -20.72
C LYS A 340 -0.27 -46.36 -21.68
N SER A 341 -1.14 -47.15 -22.32
CA SER A 341 -2.27 -46.65 -23.11
C SER A 341 -3.56 -47.22 -22.55
N GLY A 342 -4.22 -46.47 -21.67
CA GLY A 342 -5.43 -46.92 -20.97
C GLY A 342 -5.18 -48.16 -20.09
N SER A 343 -5.83 -49.28 -20.43
CA SER A 343 -5.75 -50.58 -19.74
C SER A 343 -4.65 -51.51 -20.28
N VAL A 344 -3.92 -51.09 -21.32
CA VAL A 344 -2.86 -51.89 -21.96
C VAL A 344 -1.49 -51.28 -21.66
N LEU A 345 -0.56 -52.13 -21.22
CA LEU A 345 0.85 -51.77 -21.06
C LEU A 345 1.63 -52.29 -22.27
N TRP A 346 2.19 -51.38 -23.06
CA TRP A 346 3.09 -51.75 -24.15
C TRP A 346 4.53 -51.73 -23.64
N ILE A 347 5.24 -52.85 -23.80
CA ILE A 347 6.63 -53.02 -23.36
C ILE A 347 7.50 -53.33 -24.58
N ALA A 348 8.53 -52.51 -24.78
CA ALA A 348 9.46 -52.60 -25.90
C ALA A 348 10.85 -52.12 -25.46
N PRO A 349 11.93 -52.38 -26.22
CA PRO A 349 13.23 -51.77 -25.98
C PRO A 349 13.12 -50.25 -25.92
N LYS A 350 13.87 -49.62 -25.01
CA LYS A 350 13.76 -48.17 -24.76
C LYS A 350 13.97 -47.33 -26.02
N ASP A 351 14.92 -47.71 -26.87
CA ASP A 351 15.21 -47.02 -28.13
C ASP A 351 14.01 -47.01 -29.10
N GLU A 352 13.20 -48.06 -29.12
CA GLU A 352 12.00 -48.16 -29.97
C GLU A 352 10.91 -47.20 -29.48
N ILE A 353 10.73 -47.11 -28.16
CA ILE A 353 9.77 -46.19 -27.52
C ILE A 353 10.21 -44.73 -27.73
N ASP A 354 11.49 -44.43 -27.56
CA ASP A 354 12.04 -43.09 -27.76
C ASP A 354 11.94 -42.67 -29.23
N ALA A 355 12.25 -43.55 -30.18
CA ALA A 355 12.10 -43.30 -31.61
C ALA A 355 10.64 -43.06 -32.02
N ARG A 356 9.69 -43.83 -31.47
CA ARG A 356 8.27 -43.64 -31.75
C ARG A 356 7.72 -42.37 -31.10
N THR A 357 8.13 -42.08 -29.87
CA THR A 357 7.78 -40.85 -29.16
C THR A 357 8.31 -39.63 -29.90
N LYS A 358 9.54 -39.68 -30.42
CA LYS A 358 10.10 -38.63 -31.27
C LYS A 358 9.26 -38.42 -32.53
N ARG A 359 8.87 -39.49 -33.22
CA ARG A 359 7.97 -39.40 -34.38
C ARG A 359 6.59 -38.84 -34.02
N ASP A 360 6.02 -39.23 -32.88
CA ASP A 360 4.75 -38.70 -32.40
C ASP A 360 4.84 -37.18 -32.14
N TYR A 361 5.95 -36.71 -31.54
CA TYR A 361 6.20 -35.29 -31.33
C TYR A 361 6.49 -34.52 -32.62
N GLU A 362 7.26 -35.10 -33.54
CA GLU A 362 7.51 -34.52 -34.87
C GLU A 362 6.20 -34.40 -35.66
N ALA A 363 5.37 -35.45 -35.65
CA ALA A 363 4.04 -35.44 -36.25
C ALA A 363 3.13 -34.41 -35.58
N ALA A 364 3.14 -34.28 -34.25
CA ALA A 364 2.38 -33.25 -33.55
C ALA A 364 2.82 -31.82 -33.93
N MET A 365 4.13 -31.59 -34.07
CA MET A 365 4.68 -30.32 -34.54
C MET A 365 4.33 -30.04 -36.01
N GLU A 366 4.32 -31.07 -36.86
CA GLU A 366 3.95 -30.96 -38.26
C GLU A 366 2.44 -30.71 -38.43
N ILE A 367 1.60 -31.36 -37.62
CA ILE A 367 0.17 -31.08 -37.53
C ILE A 367 -0.06 -29.62 -37.14
N GLN A 368 0.62 -29.11 -36.11
CA GLN A 368 0.53 -27.69 -35.73
C GLN A 368 0.97 -26.75 -36.86
N LYS A 369 1.96 -27.13 -37.67
CA LYS A 369 2.38 -26.36 -38.84
C LYS A 369 1.35 -26.39 -39.97
N LEU A 370 0.58 -27.47 -40.08
CA LEU A 370 -0.46 -27.65 -41.10
C LEU A 370 -1.83 -27.09 -40.69
N GLU A 371 -1.99 -26.68 -39.43
CA GLU A 371 -3.21 -26.02 -38.97
C GLU A 371 -3.50 -24.73 -39.78
N PRO A 372 -4.76 -24.49 -40.15
CA PRO A 372 -5.14 -23.30 -40.89
C PRO A 372 -5.04 -22.06 -39.98
N LEU A 373 -4.34 -21.04 -40.48
CA LEU A 373 -4.29 -19.74 -39.83
C LEU A 373 -5.66 -19.05 -39.95
N ARG A 374 -6.10 -18.40 -38.87
CA ARG A 374 -7.30 -17.56 -38.86
C ARG A 374 -6.92 -16.16 -38.45
N THR A 375 -7.58 -15.17 -39.04
CA THR A 375 -7.46 -13.77 -38.63
C THR A 375 -8.62 -13.41 -37.72
N GLN A 376 -8.32 -12.83 -36.56
CA GLN A 376 -9.31 -12.31 -35.63
C GLN A 376 -8.96 -10.87 -35.25
N GLY A 377 -9.97 -10.01 -35.30
CA GLY A 377 -9.87 -8.62 -34.83
C GLY A 377 -10.22 -8.51 -33.35
N PHE A 378 -9.37 -7.81 -32.60
CA PHE A 378 -9.55 -7.51 -31.18
C PHE A 378 -9.64 -6.00 -30.99
N GLN A 379 -10.76 -5.52 -30.45
CA GLN A 379 -10.93 -4.11 -30.14
C GLN A 379 -10.44 -3.83 -28.72
N LEU A 380 -9.60 -2.80 -28.58
CA LEU A 380 -9.02 -2.38 -27.31
C LEU A 380 -9.71 -1.10 -26.84
N ASN A 381 -10.02 -1.00 -25.54
CA ASN A 381 -10.78 0.12 -24.99
C ASN A 381 -9.88 1.15 -24.29
N TYR A 382 -8.85 0.70 -23.59
CA TYR A 382 -7.98 1.54 -22.76
C TYR A 382 -6.57 1.61 -23.34
N ALA A 383 -5.99 0.47 -23.69
CA ALA A 383 -4.65 0.42 -24.26
C ALA A 383 -4.64 0.77 -25.77
N LYS A 384 -3.55 1.37 -26.24
CA LYS A 384 -3.35 1.66 -27.67
C LYS A 384 -2.92 0.40 -28.42
N ALA A 385 -3.59 0.10 -29.52
CA ALA A 385 -3.30 -1.06 -30.36
C ALA A 385 -1.86 -1.06 -30.90
N ALA A 386 -1.30 0.12 -31.20
CA ALA A 386 0.07 0.27 -31.66
C ALA A 386 1.11 -0.12 -30.60
N ASP A 387 0.89 0.26 -29.35
CA ASP A 387 1.82 -0.04 -28.24
C ASP A 387 1.79 -1.53 -27.90
N ILE A 388 0.59 -2.15 -27.94
CA ILE A 388 0.43 -3.60 -27.76
C ILE A 388 1.06 -4.38 -28.92
N LEU A 389 0.90 -3.91 -30.17
CA LEU A 389 1.54 -4.52 -31.33
C LEU A 389 3.06 -4.58 -31.14
N LEU A 390 3.67 -3.48 -30.69
CA LEU A 390 5.09 -3.47 -30.38
C LEU A 390 5.41 -4.53 -29.32
N GLN A 391 4.66 -4.63 -28.22
CA GLN A 391 4.94 -5.63 -27.18
C GLN A 391 4.78 -7.09 -27.65
N ILE A 392 3.85 -7.37 -28.56
CA ILE A 392 3.60 -8.72 -29.09
C ILE A 392 4.60 -9.11 -30.19
N THR A 393 5.03 -8.15 -31.02
CA THR A 393 5.91 -8.39 -32.17
C THR A 393 7.38 -8.21 -31.85
N THR A 394 7.70 -7.39 -30.84
CA THR A 394 9.08 -7.20 -30.39
C THR A 394 9.52 -8.46 -29.68
N ASN A 395 10.18 -9.35 -30.43
CA ASN A 395 11.06 -10.35 -29.87
C ASN A 395 12.05 -9.59 -28.98
N THR A 396 11.92 -9.70 -27.66
CA THR A 396 12.98 -9.36 -26.73
C THR A 396 14.11 -10.38 -26.90
N SER A 397 14.78 -10.34 -28.05
CA SER A 397 16.14 -10.82 -28.18
C SER A 397 17.01 -9.85 -27.40
N SER A 398 17.01 -9.98 -26.06
CA SER A 398 18.16 -9.55 -25.29
C SER A 398 19.37 -10.24 -25.90
N ALA A 399 20.24 -9.46 -26.52
CA ALA A 399 21.46 -9.90 -27.16
C ALA A 399 22.24 -10.85 -26.24
N GLY A 400 22.16 -12.14 -26.55
CA GLY A 400 22.75 -13.23 -25.77
C GLY A 400 22.41 -14.54 -26.44
N ALA A 401 23.42 -15.17 -27.05
CA ALA A 401 23.29 -16.35 -27.88
C ALA A 401 22.50 -17.50 -27.21
N GLY A 402 21.50 -18.05 -27.94
CA GLY A 402 20.91 -19.36 -27.65
C GLY A 402 19.61 -19.39 -26.85
N GLY A 403 19.03 -18.25 -26.46
CA GLY A 403 17.74 -18.22 -25.76
C GLY A 403 16.54 -18.36 -26.72
N THR A 404 15.72 -19.38 -26.52
CA THR A 404 14.41 -19.54 -27.19
C THR A 404 13.59 -18.26 -27.01
N ALA A 405 13.36 -17.52 -28.09
CA ALA A 405 12.49 -16.34 -28.06
C ALA A 405 11.09 -16.77 -27.60
N THR A 406 10.60 -16.23 -26.49
CA THR A 406 9.22 -16.41 -26.03
C THR A 406 8.29 -15.63 -26.95
N ARG A 407 8.06 -16.15 -28.15
CA ARG A 407 7.15 -15.56 -29.11
C ARG A 407 5.71 -15.83 -28.65
N PHE A 408 4.95 -14.76 -28.42
CA PHE A 408 3.52 -14.88 -28.08
C PHE A 408 2.70 -15.41 -29.27
N LEU A 409 3.12 -15.05 -30.49
CA LEU A 409 2.62 -15.56 -31.76
C LEU A 409 3.33 -16.86 -32.18
N SER A 410 2.72 -17.67 -33.03
CA SER A 410 3.39 -18.80 -33.67
C SER A 410 4.48 -18.35 -34.65
N GLU A 411 5.25 -19.30 -35.19
CA GLU A 411 6.25 -19.00 -36.23
C GLU A 411 5.66 -18.37 -37.49
N ARG A 412 4.40 -18.72 -37.79
CA ARG A 412 3.66 -18.24 -38.96
C ARG A 412 2.69 -17.12 -38.62
N GLY A 413 2.63 -16.71 -37.35
CA GLY A 413 1.70 -15.71 -36.85
C GLY A 413 2.13 -14.30 -37.22
N SER A 414 1.15 -13.44 -37.51
CA SER A 414 1.38 -12.01 -37.74
C SER A 414 0.31 -11.18 -37.05
N ALA A 415 0.65 -9.95 -36.70
CA ALA A 415 -0.29 -9.00 -36.10
C ALA A 415 -0.14 -7.63 -36.78
N ILE A 416 -1.26 -6.92 -36.91
CA ILE A 416 -1.34 -5.58 -37.49
C ILE A 416 -2.27 -4.75 -36.61
N SER A 417 -1.84 -3.54 -36.23
CA SER A 417 -2.71 -2.57 -35.54
C SER A 417 -3.34 -1.61 -36.54
N GLU A 418 -4.64 -1.37 -36.41
CA GLU A 418 -5.38 -0.30 -37.09
C GLU A 418 -5.62 0.86 -36.10
N PRO A 419 -4.85 1.97 -36.18
CA PRO A 419 -4.93 3.05 -35.19
C PRO A 419 -6.27 3.79 -35.20
N ARG A 420 -6.95 3.88 -36.34
CA ARG A 420 -8.18 4.67 -36.47
C ARG A 420 -9.35 4.07 -35.68
N THR A 421 -9.43 2.74 -35.60
CA THR A 421 -10.48 2.02 -34.86
C THR A 421 -9.97 1.40 -33.55
N ASN A 422 -8.69 1.61 -33.20
CA ASN A 422 -8.00 0.98 -32.08
C ASN A 422 -8.20 -0.55 -32.03
N GLN A 423 -8.05 -1.19 -33.19
CA GLN A 423 -8.20 -2.64 -33.34
C GLN A 423 -6.85 -3.30 -33.64
N LEU A 424 -6.63 -4.47 -33.05
CA LEU A 424 -5.50 -5.36 -33.33
C LEU A 424 -6.01 -6.56 -34.13
N PHE A 425 -5.55 -6.71 -35.36
CA PHE A 425 -5.82 -7.89 -36.18
C PHE A 425 -4.68 -8.88 -36.02
N VAL A 426 -4.96 -10.04 -35.45
CA VAL A 426 -3.98 -11.12 -35.25
C VAL A 426 -4.34 -12.29 -36.15
N THR A 427 -3.37 -12.77 -36.91
CA THR A 427 -3.48 -13.94 -37.77
C THR A 427 -2.62 -15.05 -37.18
N ASP A 428 -3.24 -16.10 -36.64
CA ASP A 428 -2.52 -17.23 -36.01
C ASP A 428 -3.38 -18.50 -35.94
N THR A 429 -2.86 -19.59 -35.35
CA THR A 429 -3.63 -20.81 -35.08
C THR A 429 -4.73 -20.54 -34.04
N PRO A 430 -5.86 -21.28 -34.08
CA PRO A 430 -6.99 -21.05 -33.17
C PRO A 430 -6.61 -21.08 -31.68
N ALA A 431 -5.72 -22.00 -31.28
CA ALA A 431 -5.24 -22.11 -29.90
C ALA A 431 -4.46 -20.86 -29.44
N LYS A 432 -3.68 -20.25 -30.34
CA LYS A 432 -2.92 -19.02 -30.04
C LYS A 432 -3.83 -17.80 -29.96
N LEU A 433 -4.86 -17.73 -30.82
CA LEU A 433 -5.84 -16.64 -30.77
C LEU A 433 -6.64 -16.63 -29.44
N GLU A 434 -6.99 -17.80 -28.90
CA GLU A 434 -7.63 -17.90 -27.59
C GLU A 434 -6.71 -17.46 -26.45
N ALA A 435 -5.44 -17.88 -26.48
CA ALA A 435 -4.43 -17.42 -25.51
C ALA A 435 -4.21 -15.91 -25.59
N MET A 436 -4.19 -15.35 -26.81
CA MET A 436 -4.02 -13.92 -27.05
C MET A 436 -5.25 -13.14 -26.55
N LYS A 437 -6.47 -13.66 -26.76
CA LYS A 437 -7.71 -13.10 -26.19
C LYS A 437 -7.65 -13.03 -24.66
N ALA A 438 -7.21 -14.10 -24.00
CA ALA A 438 -7.08 -14.15 -22.54
C ALA A 438 -6.03 -13.14 -22.03
N LEU A 439 -4.92 -12.99 -22.75
CA LEU A 439 -3.87 -12.02 -22.43
C LEU A 439 -4.33 -10.57 -22.64
N LEU A 440 -5.02 -10.27 -23.74
CA LEU A 440 -5.55 -8.92 -23.95
C LEU A 440 -6.58 -8.55 -22.88
N ALA A 441 -7.39 -9.50 -22.42
CA ALA A 441 -8.37 -9.25 -21.36
C ALA A 441 -7.72 -8.88 -20.01
N THR A 442 -6.48 -9.32 -19.75
CA THR A 442 -5.75 -8.94 -18.53
C THR A 442 -4.97 -7.63 -18.69
N LEU A 443 -4.57 -7.27 -19.91
CA LEU A 443 -3.84 -6.03 -20.20
C LEU A 443 -4.75 -4.81 -20.44
N ASP A 444 -5.92 -4.98 -21.06
CA ASP A 444 -6.85 -3.89 -21.38
C ASP A 444 -7.70 -3.48 -20.17
N VAL A 445 -7.02 -2.99 -19.12
CA VAL A 445 -7.64 -2.45 -17.90
C VAL A 445 -7.47 -0.93 -17.85
N PRO A 446 -8.41 -0.18 -17.25
CA PRO A 446 -8.28 1.27 -17.10
C PRO A 446 -7.07 1.63 -16.23
N VAL A 447 -6.28 2.60 -16.70
CA VAL A 447 -5.18 3.16 -15.92
C VAL A 447 -5.71 4.07 -14.81
N ARG A 448 -5.12 3.95 -13.62
CA ARG A 448 -5.44 4.85 -12.51
C ARG A 448 -4.83 6.23 -12.75
N GLN A 449 -5.49 7.25 -12.23
CA GLN A 449 -5.04 8.63 -12.32
C GLN A 449 -4.54 9.14 -10.96
N VAL A 450 -3.53 9.99 -10.99
CA VAL A 450 -2.96 10.64 -9.81
C VAL A 450 -3.07 12.15 -10.00
N LEU A 451 -3.61 12.83 -9.00
CA LEU A 451 -3.54 14.27 -8.84
C LEU A 451 -2.33 14.60 -7.97
N ILE A 452 -1.43 15.43 -8.48
CA ILE A 452 -0.24 15.89 -7.78
C ILE A 452 -0.43 17.37 -7.46
N GLU A 453 -0.34 17.70 -6.17
CA GLU A 453 -0.29 19.07 -5.69
C GLU A 453 1.10 19.35 -5.14
N ALA A 454 1.77 20.37 -5.69
CA ALA A 454 2.97 20.94 -5.08
C ALA A 454 2.60 22.21 -4.33
N ARG A 455 3.28 22.47 -3.21
CA ARG A 455 3.23 23.76 -2.53
C ARG A 455 4.65 24.24 -2.29
N ILE A 456 5.00 25.35 -2.91
CA ILE A 456 6.29 26.01 -2.72
C ILE A 456 6.03 27.23 -1.87
N VAL A 457 6.54 27.22 -0.65
CA VAL A 457 6.38 28.32 0.31
C VAL A 457 7.73 29.03 0.40
N GLU A 458 7.72 30.33 0.15
CA GLU A 458 8.88 31.20 0.33
C GLU A 458 8.55 32.27 1.37
N ALA A 459 9.33 32.30 2.44
CA ALA A 459 9.27 33.32 3.47
C ALA A 459 10.53 34.19 3.39
N ARG A 460 10.35 35.50 3.51
CA ARG A 460 11.41 36.49 3.54
C ARG A 460 11.18 37.39 4.76
N ASP A 461 12.23 37.61 5.52
CA ASP A 461 12.22 38.47 6.70
C ASP A 461 13.48 39.34 6.65
N THR A 462 13.29 40.64 6.57
CA THR A 462 14.36 41.62 6.37
C THR A 462 14.30 42.66 7.46
N PHE A 463 15.41 42.85 8.15
CA PHE A 463 15.58 43.85 9.20
C PHE A 463 16.73 44.79 8.85
N GLY A 464 16.54 46.08 9.08
CA GLY A 464 17.55 47.10 8.85
C GLY A 464 17.53 48.17 9.92
N ARG A 465 18.69 48.51 10.48
CA ARG A 465 18.84 49.59 11.47
C ARG A 465 20.07 50.42 11.17
N ALA A 466 19.91 51.73 11.07
CA ALA A 466 21.02 52.66 10.90
C ALA A 466 20.93 53.88 11.82
N LEU A 467 22.09 54.31 12.29
CA LEU A 467 22.31 55.52 13.07
C LEU A 467 23.44 56.32 12.43
N GLY A 468 23.27 57.62 12.33
CA GLY A 468 24.24 58.50 11.70
C GLY A 468 24.13 59.94 12.17
N VAL A 469 25.16 60.71 11.89
CA VAL A 469 25.35 62.07 12.40
C VAL A 469 25.89 62.97 11.30
N ARG A 470 25.37 64.19 11.25
CA ARG A 470 26.00 65.31 10.55
C ARG A 470 26.32 66.41 11.54
N LEU A 471 27.56 66.87 11.51
CA LEU A 471 28.00 68.03 12.27
C LEU A 471 28.49 69.07 11.28
N GLY A 472 27.96 70.28 11.40
CA GLY A 472 28.26 71.40 10.52
C GLY A 472 28.36 72.70 11.29
N GLY A 473 28.82 73.73 10.61
CA GLY A 473 28.98 75.03 11.23
C GLY A 473 29.60 76.01 10.25
N GLY A 474 29.50 77.29 10.57
CA GLY A 474 29.99 78.33 9.69
C GLY A 474 30.30 79.61 10.42
N ASP A 475 31.19 80.39 9.83
CA ASP A 475 31.56 81.73 10.26
C ASP A 475 31.28 82.72 9.13
N LEU A 476 30.20 83.49 9.29
CA LEU A 476 29.70 84.46 8.33
C LEU A 476 30.26 85.87 8.58
N ARG A 477 31.21 86.04 9.51
CA ARG A 477 31.75 87.36 9.87
C ARG A 477 32.35 88.07 8.66
N ALA A 478 33.18 87.38 7.89
CA ALA A 478 33.74 87.89 6.64
C ALA A 478 32.67 88.32 5.63
N GLN A 479 31.68 87.46 5.41
CA GLN A 479 30.61 87.69 4.43
C GLN A 479 29.65 88.83 4.85
N ARG A 480 29.62 89.19 6.14
CA ARG A 480 28.84 90.32 6.67
C ARG A 480 29.67 91.58 6.87
N GLY A 481 30.82 91.70 6.21
CA GLY A 481 31.66 92.90 6.21
C GLY A 481 32.52 93.09 7.46
N GLY A 482 32.64 92.08 8.31
CA GLY A 482 33.65 92.01 9.36
C GLY A 482 34.82 91.12 8.94
N ASP A 483 35.69 90.76 9.87
CA ASP A 483 36.76 89.83 9.57
C ASP A 483 36.43 88.38 9.99
N GLY A 484 36.68 87.42 9.10
CA GLY A 484 36.52 85.98 9.37
C GLY A 484 37.61 85.39 10.26
N GLY A 485 37.31 84.33 11.02
CA GLY A 485 38.31 83.58 11.77
C GLY A 485 38.93 84.29 12.98
N TYR A 486 40.11 83.83 13.38
CA TYR A 486 40.84 84.28 14.58
C TYR A 486 42.25 84.73 14.19
N SER A 487 42.65 85.92 14.62
CA SER A 487 44.01 86.43 14.36
C SER A 487 45.05 85.60 15.12
N ILE A 488 46.17 85.31 14.45
CA ILE A 488 47.34 84.64 15.03
C ILE A 488 48.60 85.54 14.97
N GLY A 489 48.40 86.85 14.84
CA GLY A 489 49.46 87.86 14.73
C GLY A 489 49.59 88.44 13.31
N GLY A 490 49.82 89.75 13.22
CA GLY A 490 49.81 90.48 11.95
C GLY A 490 48.47 90.35 11.21
N ASP A 491 48.53 90.31 9.88
CA ASP A 491 47.36 90.08 8.99
C ASP A 491 46.97 88.59 8.87
N ASN A 492 47.65 87.68 9.60
CA ASN A 492 47.40 86.25 9.51
C ASN A 492 46.21 85.83 10.39
N ARG A 493 45.31 85.03 9.81
CA ARG A 493 44.11 84.52 10.50
C ARG A 493 43.92 83.04 10.25
N VAL A 494 43.39 82.34 11.25
CA VAL A 494 42.97 80.94 11.16
C VAL A 494 41.46 80.87 11.13
N VAL A 495 40.93 80.16 10.13
CA VAL A 495 39.50 80.01 9.91
C VAL A 495 39.18 78.52 9.79
N PHE A 496 38.06 78.11 10.38
CA PHE A 496 37.54 76.76 10.26
C PHE A 496 36.31 76.79 9.38
N GLY A 497 36.25 75.90 8.40
CA GLY A 497 35.08 75.70 7.55
C GLY A 497 34.78 74.22 7.40
N THR A 498 33.62 73.90 6.86
CA THR A 498 33.18 72.50 6.65
C THR A 498 33.92 71.79 5.51
N GLY A 499 34.88 72.46 4.88
CA GLY A 499 35.71 72.02 3.77
C GLY A 499 36.69 73.15 3.42
N PHE A 500 37.69 72.86 2.60
CA PHE A 500 38.73 73.83 2.23
C PHE A 500 38.13 75.10 1.58
N ASP A 501 37.24 74.93 0.61
CA ASP A 501 36.57 76.06 -0.06
C ASP A 501 35.68 76.85 0.91
N ASN A 502 34.99 76.15 1.82
CA ASN A 502 34.14 76.82 2.80
C ASN A 502 34.98 77.56 3.86
N ALA A 503 36.19 77.08 4.17
CA ALA A 503 37.13 77.79 5.05
C ALA A 503 37.66 79.06 4.38
N ASN A 504 38.00 79.01 3.08
CA ASN A 504 38.43 80.19 2.31
C ASN A 504 37.31 81.24 2.20
N ALA A 505 36.07 80.81 1.92
CA ALA A 505 34.92 81.71 1.90
C ALA A 505 34.64 82.32 3.28
N SER A 506 34.75 81.52 4.35
CA SER A 506 34.60 81.99 5.73
C SER A 506 35.73 82.95 6.16
N ALA A 507 36.88 82.90 5.49
CA ALA A 507 38.01 83.79 5.71
C ALA A 507 37.85 85.17 5.05
N GLY A 508 36.90 85.31 4.11
CA GLY A 508 36.76 86.51 3.28
C GLY A 508 37.70 86.56 2.09
N ALA A 509 38.40 85.46 1.78
CA ALA A 509 39.32 85.34 0.67
C ALA A 509 38.63 85.06 -0.69
N GLY A 510 37.30 85.26 -0.77
CA GLY A 510 36.47 85.03 -1.95
C GLY A 510 35.49 83.86 -1.81
N GLY A 511 34.39 83.88 -2.58
CA GLY A 511 33.33 82.86 -2.54
C GLY A 511 32.23 83.15 -1.51
N THR A 512 31.21 82.28 -1.47
CA THR A 512 30.06 82.36 -0.54
C THR A 512 30.17 81.25 0.50
N VAL A 513 29.99 81.58 1.78
CA VAL A 513 29.99 80.60 2.86
C VAL A 513 28.81 79.65 2.68
N ASN A 514 29.09 78.35 2.58
CA ASN A 514 28.08 77.31 2.56
C ASN A 514 27.55 77.08 3.98
N THR A 515 26.33 77.54 4.24
CA THR A 515 25.69 77.45 5.55
C THR A 515 25.08 76.08 5.87
N SER A 516 24.93 75.21 4.86
CA SER A 516 24.46 73.82 5.02
C SER A 516 25.59 72.81 5.02
N GLY A 517 26.85 73.27 4.95
CA GLY A 517 28.02 72.41 4.97
C GLY A 517 28.17 71.65 6.29
N SER A 518 28.73 70.43 6.20
CA SER A 518 29.01 69.58 7.36
C SER A 518 30.47 69.10 7.35
N PHE A 519 31.18 69.26 8.45
CA PHE A 519 32.55 68.72 8.63
C PHE A 519 32.53 67.25 9.09
N VAL A 520 31.44 66.77 9.69
CA VAL A 520 31.13 65.34 9.83
C VAL A 520 29.89 65.07 8.99
N ASN A 521 29.98 64.18 8.00
CA ASN A 521 28.84 63.83 7.15
C ASN A 521 28.70 62.31 7.06
N LEU A 522 28.17 61.71 8.13
CA LEU A 522 27.92 60.28 8.21
C LEU A 522 26.43 60.01 8.48
N PRO A 523 25.51 60.35 7.56
CA PRO A 523 24.09 60.12 7.76
C PRO A 523 23.76 58.62 7.83
N ALA A 524 22.64 58.29 8.49
CA ALA A 524 22.11 56.93 8.54
C ALA A 524 21.63 56.49 7.16
N SER A 525 22.11 55.33 6.70
CA SER A 525 21.64 54.68 5.48
C SER A 525 21.52 53.16 5.66
N VAL A 526 20.44 52.61 5.12
CA VAL A 526 20.24 51.16 4.92
C VAL A 526 19.83 50.98 3.46
N ALA A 527 20.38 49.97 2.80
CA ALA A 527 20.04 49.65 1.42
C ALA A 527 18.54 49.34 1.27
N GLY A 528 17.91 49.87 0.21
CA GLY A 528 16.52 49.55 -0.13
C GLY A 528 15.43 50.29 0.67
N VAL A 529 15.78 51.17 1.61
CA VAL A 529 14.81 51.98 2.37
C VAL A 529 15.01 53.47 2.05
N ALA A 530 13.92 54.14 1.68
CA ALA A 530 13.94 55.56 1.32
C ALA A 530 13.66 56.45 2.54
N GLY A 531 14.64 57.27 2.91
CA GLY A 531 14.52 58.28 3.96
C GLY A 531 14.82 57.76 5.37
N SER A 532 15.51 58.55 6.18
CA SER A 532 15.74 58.31 7.61
C SER A 532 15.10 59.42 8.43
N GLY A 533 14.69 59.12 9.66
CA GLY A 533 14.19 60.13 10.58
C GLY A 533 15.35 61.02 11.02
N THR A 534 15.19 62.34 10.89
CA THR A 534 16.23 63.30 11.25
C THR A 534 15.78 64.24 12.36
N PHE A 535 16.71 64.60 13.24
CA PHE A 535 16.54 65.62 14.27
C PHE A 535 17.74 66.56 14.20
N ALA A 536 17.49 67.85 13.94
CA ALA A 536 18.55 68.86 13.80
C ALA A 536 18.43 69.95 14.87
N MET A 537 19.56 70.35 15.43
CA MET A 537 19.69 71.45 16.38
C MET A 537 20.82 72.37 15.93
N SER A 538 20.53 73.67 15.86
CA SER A 538 21.53 74.69 15.53
C SER A 538 21.63 75.70 16.67
N ILE A 539 22.86 75.97 17.09
CA ILE A 539 23.16 76.99 18.10
C ILE A 539 23.84 78.15 17.40
N PHE A 540 23.34 79.36 17.64
CA PHE A 540 23.88 80.61 17.09
C PHE A 540 24.51 81.45 18.19
N ASN A 541 25.49 82.26 17.83
CA ASN A 541 25.90 83.37 18.69
C ASN A 541 24.86 84.51 18.65
N ALA A 542 24.97 85.49 19.56
CA ALA A 542 24.02 86.60 19.66
C ALA A 542 23.87 87.43 18.36
N ALA A 543 24.94 87.54 17.55
CA ALA A 543 24.92 88.24 16.27
C ALA A 543 24.44 87.38 15.09
N ALA A 544 24.09 86.11 15.33
CA ALA A 544 23.66 85.13 14.32
C ALA A 544 24.59 85.04 13.10
N ASN A 545 25.89 85.27 13.29
CA ASN A 545 26.91 85.20 12.24
C ASN A 545 27.87 84.02 12.44
N ARG A 546 27.73 83.27 13.54
CA ARG A 546 28.43 82.02 13.79
C ARG A 546 27.43 81.01 14.30
N PHE A 547 27.52 79.79 13.78
CA PHE A 547 26.62 78.73 14.18
C PHE A 547 27.29 77.36 14.17
N LEU A 548 26.73 76.47 14.98
CA LEU A 548 27.06 75.06 15.04
C LEU A 548 25.76 74.28 14.87
N THR A 549 25.75 73.34 13.93
CA THR A 549 24.61 72.49 13.61
C THR A 549 24.95 71.04 13.92
N LEU A 550 24.06 70.36 14.63
CA LEU A 550 24.06 68.92 14.84
C LEU A 550 22.78 68.35 14.24
N GLU A 551 22.90 67.41 13.32
CA GLU A 551 21.79 66.61 12.80
C GLU A 551 22.05 65.14 13.14
N LEU A 552 21.12 64.54 13.89
CA LEU A 552 21.07 63.11 14.13
C LEU A 552 20.12 62.50 13.12
N SER A 553 20.52 61.36 12.54
CA SER A 553 19.70 60.58 11.62
C SER A 553 19.60 59.15 12.15
N ALA A 554 18.39 58.62 12.18
CA ALA A 554 18.11 57.29 12.70
C ALA A 554 17.03 56.62 11.85
N MET A 555 17.16 55.31 11.67
CA MET A 555 16.19 54.50 10.95
C MET A 555 16.21 53.08 11.49
N GLU A 556 15.03 52.51 11.63
CA GLU A 556 14.82 51.09 11.85
C GLU A 556 13.65 50.66 10.96
N ALA A 557 13.85 49.62 10.18
CA ALA A 557 12.88 49.10 9.23
C ALA A 557 12.83 47.58 9.37
N ASP A 558 11.60 47.06 9.45
CA ASP A 558 11.30 45.63 9.46
C ASP A 558 10.36 45.33 8.28
N GLY A 559 10.64 44.26 7.55
CA GLY A 559 9.95 43.89 6.33
C GLY A 559 9.76 42.39 6.26
N GLN A 560 8.50 41.95 6.21
CA GLN A 560 8.14 40.53 6.14
C GLN A 560 7.36 40.25 4.85
N GLY A 561 7.70 39.16 4.17
CA GLY A 561 7.07 38.71 2.94
C GLY A 561 6.83 37.21 2.94
N LYS A 562 5.65 36.78 2.48
CA LYS A 562 5.30 35.37 2.31
C LYS A 562 4.68 35.13 0.94
N ILE A 563 5.25 34.20 0.19
CA ILE A 563 4.79 33.81 -1.14
C ILE A 563 4.47 32.33 -1.11
N ILE A 564 3.27 31.95 -1.54
CA ILE A 564 2.84 30.56 -1.69
C ILE A 564 2.52 30.33 -3.16
N SER A 565 3.13 29.32 -3.76
CA SER A 565 2.83 28.88 -5.13
C SER A 565 2.36 27.43 -5.07
N SER A 566 1.17 27.14 -5.61
CA SER A 566 0.58 25.79 -5.53
C SER A 566 0.15 25.23 -6.88
N PRO A 567 1.08 24.80 -7.75
CA PRO A 567 0.73 24.17 -9.02
C PRO A 567 0.12 22.78 -8.76
N ARG A 568 -0.90 22.46 -9.56
CA ARG A 568 -1.63 21.19 -9.50
C ARG A 568 -1.75 20.62 -10.89
N LEU A 569 -1.54 19.32 -11.02
CA LEU A 569 -1.74 18.61 -12.28
C LEU A 569 -2.28 17.20 -12.01
N MET A 570 -2.94 16.64 -13.01
CA MET A 570 -3.45 15.28 -12.98
C MET A 570 -2.87 14.52 -14.16
N THR A 571 -2.40 13.29 -13.92
CA THR A 571 -1.84 12.44 -14.97
C THR A 571 -2.17 10.97 -14.70
N ALA A 572 -2.09 10.14 -15.74
CA ALA A 572 -2.22 8.70 -15.62
C ALA A 572 -0.94 8.09 -15.01
N ASP A 573 -1.08 6.89 -14.47
CA ASP A 573 0.05 6.09 -14.00
C ASP A 573 1.13 5.95 -15.10
N GLN A 574 2.40 6.05 -14.71
CA GLN A 574 3.59 5.99 -15.58
C GLN A 574 3.62 7.02 -16.73
N THR A 575 2.77 8.05 -16.69
CA THR A 575 2.71 9.07 -17.74
C THR A 575 3.28 10.40 -17.25
N LYS A 576 4.33 10.87 -17.93
CA LYS A 576 4.96 12.16 -17.65
C LYS A 576 3.99 13.32 -17.92
N ALA A 577 3.89 14.24 -16.97
CA ALA A 577 3.11 15.47 -17.11
C ALA A 577 3.92 16.70 -16.68
N LEU A 578 3.58 17.84 -17.28
CA LEU A 578 4.28 19.12 -17.12
C LEU A 578 3.27 20.25 -16.99
N ILE A 579 3.47 21.14 -16.02
CA ILE A 579 2.80 22.44 -15.93
C ILE A 579 3.87 23.53 -15.76
N GLU A 580 3.81 24.58 -16.58
CA GLU A 580 4.73 25.72 -16.50
C GLU A 580 3.99 27.05 -16.60
N GLN A 581 4.42 28.04 -15.81
CA GLN A 581 3.92 29.41 -15.84
C GLN A 581 5.06 30.41 -15.63
N GLY A 582 5.19 31.41 -16.50
CA GLY A 582 6.18 32.47 -16.34
C GLY A 582 6.35 33.32 -17.58
N THR A 583 7.53 33.90 -17.74
CA THR A 583 7.85 34.83 -18.84
C THR A 583 9.14 34.44 -19.53
N GLU A 584 9.28 34.79 -20.80
CA GLU A 584 10.50 34.59 -21.57
C GLU A 584 11.24 35.92 -21.76
N TYR A 585 12.55 35.91 -21.50
CA TYR A 585 13.41 37.07 -21.70
C TYR A 585 14.27 36.88 -22.95
N PRO A 586 14.34 37.89 -23.85
CA PRO A 586 15.21 37.85 -25.01
C PRO A 586 16.67 38.11 -24.64
N TYR A 587 17.60 37.33 -25.19
CA TYR A 587 19.04 37.49 -25.10
C TYR A 587 19.64 37.58 -26.49
N SER A 588 20.59 38.49 -26.70
CA SER A 588 21.40 38.51 -27.91
C SER A 588 22.45 37.40 -27.83
N VAL A 589 22.40 36.46 -28.75
CA VAL A 589 23.43 35.41 -28.91
C VAL A 589 24.11 35.56 -30.26
N THR A 590 25.42 35.29 -30.31
CA THR A 590 26.15 35.25 -31.58
C THR A 590 25.98 33.87 -32.19
N ALA A 591 25.30 33.80 -33.33
CA ALA A 591 25.15 32.57 -34.09
C ALA A 591 26.48 32.12 -34.72
N PRO A 592 26.63 30.83 -35.12
CA PRO A 592 27.88 30.30 -35.66
C PRO A 592 28.40 31.02 -36.93
N ASN A 593 27.54 31.76 -37.62
CA ASN A 593 27.87 32.57 -38.79
C ASN A 593 28.27 34.03 -38.45
N GLY A 594 28.45 34.36 -37.16
CA GLY A 594 28.80 35.70 -36.69
C GLY A 594 27.63 36.70 -36.63
N ALA A 595 26.42 36.30 -37.03
CA ALA A 595 25.23 37.16 -36.91
C ALA A 595 24.68 37.15 -35.48
N THR A 596 24.18 38.28 -35.00
CA THR A 596 23.45 38.36 -33.72
C THR A 596 22.00 37.92 -33.91
N THR A 597 21.58 36.88 -33.19
CA THR A 597 20.19 36.41 -33.14
C THR A 597 19.62 36.58 -31.74
N ILE A 598 18.30 36.73 -31.64
CA ILE A 598 17.61 36.83 -30.35
C ILE A 598 17.17 35.43 -29.92
N ALA A 599 17.67 34.96 -28.79
CA ALA A 599 17.26 33.71 -28.15
C ALA A 599 16.44 34.01 -26.89
N PHE A 600 15.30 33.33 -26.73
CA PHE A 600 14.44 33.48 -25.55
C PHE A 600 14.85 32.49 -24.46
N LYS A 601 15.09 32.95 -23.23
CA LYS A 601 15.22 32.07 -22.05
C LYS A 601 14.01 32.25 -21.15
N LYS A 602 13.47 31.11 -20.71
CA LYS A 602 12.31 31.04 -19.81
C LYS A 602 12.72 31.34 -18.36
N ALA A 603 11.94 32.16 -17.68
CA ALA A 603 11.90 32.26 -16.23
C ALA A 603 10.51 31.82 -15.78
N VAL A 604 10.37 30.54 -15.41
CA VAL A 604 9.08 29.89 -15.14
C VAL A 604 9.07 29.17 -13.79
N LEU A 605 7.88 29.08 -13.21
CA LEU A 605 7.52 28.04 -12.26
C LEU A 605 7.15 26.80 -13.07
N LYS A 606 7.95 25.73 -12.96
CA LYS A 606 7.78 24.46 -13.64
C LYS A 606 7.56 23.34 -12.62
N LEU A 607 6.52 22.54 -12.80
CA LEU A 607 6.36 21.24 -12.13
C LEU A 607 6.26 20.17 -13.20
N GLU A 608 7.24 19.29 -13.22
CA GLU A 608 7.29 18.11 -14.07
C GLU A 608 7.29 16.87 -13.18
N VAL A 609 6.42 15.91 -13.49
CA VAL A 609 6.25 14.71 -12.66
C VAL A 609 5.91 13.48 -13.49
N THR A 610 6.44 12.33 -13.07
CA THR A 610 6.00 11.01 -13.53
C THR A 610 5.62 10.19 -12.30
N PRO A 611 4.33 9.87 -12.10
CA PRO A 611 3.91 9.02 -10.99
C PRO A 611 3.98 7.54 -11.35
N GLN A 612 4.21 6.70 -10.35
CA GLN A 612 4.07 5.25 -10.43
C GLN A 612 3.34 4.75 -9.17
N ILE A 613 2.23 4.06 -9.36
CA ILE A 613 1.42 3.50 -8.26
C ILE A 613 1.93 2.10 -7.90
N THR A 614 2.20 1.86 -6.61
CA THR A 614 2.60 0.54 -6.12
C THR A 614 1.38 -0.36 -5.84
N PRO A 615 1.54 -1.69 -5.80
CA PRO A 615 0.44 -2.61 -5.43
C PRO A 615 -0.16 -2.34 -4.05
N GLU A 616 0.64 -1.82 -3.11
CA GLU A 616 0.22 -1.43 -1.77
C GLU A 616 -0.62 -0.15 -1.74
N GLY A 617 -0.61 0.64 -2.83
CA GLY A 617 -1.33 1.89 -2.96
C GLY A 617 -0.51 3.14 -2.64
N ASP A 618 0.80 3.01 -2.44
CA ASP A 618 1.72 4.15 -2.35
C ASP A 618 2.08 4.65 -3.76
N ILE A 619 2.65 5.85 -3.84
CA ILE A 619 2.93 6.53 -5.10
C ILE A 619 4.39 6.94 -5.11
N ILE A 620 5.15 6.36 -6.03
CA ILE A 620 6.50 6.81 -6.38
C ILE A 620 6.37 8.00 -7.31
N LEU A 621 7.09 9.08 -7.04
CA LEU A 621 7.06 10.29 -7.84
C LEU A 621 8.49 10.64 -8.28
N ASP A 622 8.71 10.67 -9.58
CA ASP A 622 9.87 11.34 -10.18
C ASP A 622 9.51 12.80 -10.39
N LEU A 623 10.20 13.70 -9.70
CA LEU A 623 9.85 15.11 -9.63
C LEU A 623 11.01 15.98 -10.14
N ASP A 624 10.67 16.95 -10.99
CA ASP A 624 11.56 18.01 -11.46
C ASP A 624 10.81 19.35 -11.31
N ILE A 625 11.16 20.08 -10.26
CA ILE A 625 10.51 21.33 -9.85
C ILE A 625 11.50 22.46 -10.09
N ASN A 626 11.09 23.47 -10.84
CA ASN A 626 11.85 24.69 -11.03
C ASN A 626 11.03 25.91 -10.62
N LYS A 627 11.67 26.86 -9.93
CA LYS A 627 11.07 28.17 -9.64
C LYS A 627 12.07 29.26 -9.98
N ASP A 628 11.91 29.80 -11.18
CA ASP A 628 12.72 30.92 -11.64
C ASP A 628 12.04 32.26 -11.35
N SER A 629 12.85 33.28 -11.12
CA SER A 629 12.41 34.68 -11.06
C SER A 629 13.35 35.61 -11.80
N ARG A 630 12.85 36.80 -12.13
CA ARG A 630 13.64 37.87 -12.73
C ARG A 630 14.70 38.36 -11.74
N GLY A 631 15.97 38.21 -12.09
CA GLY A 631 17.11 38.75 -11.34
C GLY A 631 17.49 40.17 -11.77
N GLU A 632 18.75 40.53 -11.51
CA GLU A 632 19.31 41.85 -11.81
C GLU A 632 19.35 42.16 -13.32
N THR A 633 19.26 43.43 -13.70
CA THR A 633 19.40 43.85 -15.10
C THR A 633 20.87 44.10 -15.42
N THR A 634 21.44 43.31 -16.32
CA THR A 634 22.83 43.46 -16.79
C THR A 634 22.88 44.15 -18.15
N THR A 635 24.07 44.59 -18.57
CA THR A 635 24.29 45.19 -19.90
C THR A 635 23.99 44.23 -21.06
N GLN A 636 24.03 42.92 -20.82
CA GLN A 636 23.81 41.85 -21.81
C GLN A 636 22.40 41.22 -21.72
N GLY A 637 21.53 41.73 -20.86
CA GLY A 637 20.19 41.19 -20.62
C GLY A 637 19.86 41.04 -19.13
N VAL A 638 18.72 40.44 -18.82
CA VAL A 638 18.27 40.28 -17.43
C VAL A 638 18.85 38.97 -16.88
N ALA A 639 19.33 38.93 -15.64
CA ALA A 639 19.70 37.69 -14.96
C ALA A 639 18.43 36.91 -14.56
N ILE A 640 18.55 35.59 -14.41
CA ILE A 640 17.44 34.75 -13.95
C ILE A 640 17.90 34.04 -12.67
N ASP A 641 17.20 34.30 -11.57
CA ASP A 641 17.41 33.59 -10.32
C ASP A 641 16.68 32.25 -10.42
N THR A 642 17.41 31.15 -10.28
CA THR A 642 16.85 29.80 -10.47
C THR A 642 16.84 29.02 -9.16
N LYS A 643 15.79 28.24 -8.94
CA LYS A 643 15.66 27.33 -7.79
C LYS A 643 15.13 25.99 -8.28
N HIS A 644 16.01 25.00 -8.34
CA HIS A 644 15.72 23.71 -8.99
C HIS A 644 15.86 22.55 -8.01
N ILE A 645 14.89 21.63 -8.04
CA ILE A 645 14.87 20.39 -7.24
C ILE A 645 14.51 19.25 -8.17
N LYS A 646 15.38 18.23 -8.23
CA LYS A 646 15.12 16.97 -8.93
C LYS A 646 15.31 15.81 -7.98
N THR A 647 14.27 15.00 -7.79
CA THR A 647 14.30 13.88 -6.84
C THR A 647 13.32 12.78 -7.22
N GLN A 648 13.49 11.63 -6.60
CA GLN A 648 12.53 10.52 -6.63
C GLN A 648 12.15 10.18 -5.19
N ILE A 649 10.84 10.12 -4.90
CA ILE A 649 10.34 9.86 -3.55
C ILE A 649 9.15 8.91 -3.58
N LEU A 650 8.99 8.12 -2.53
CA LEU A 650 7.79 7.32 -2.27
C LEU A 650 6.90 8.06 -1.26
N VAL A 651 5.63 8.25 -1.60
CA VAL A 651 4.67 8.97 -0.76
C VAL A 651 3.37 8.17 -0.66
N GLN A 652 2.80 8.15 0.54
CA GLN A 652 1.49 7.52 0.75
C GLN A 652 0.38 8.28 0.02
N ASN A 653 -0.66 7.57 -0.41
CA ASN A 653 -1.82 8.18 -1.05
C ASN A 653 -2.50 9.24 -0.15
N GLY A 654 -2.53 10.49 -0.61
CA GLY A 654 -3.07 11.63 0.12
C GLY A 654 -2.15 12.19 1.21
N GLY A 655 -0.97 11.57 1.43
CA GLY A 655 0.03 12.06 2.37
C GLY A 655 0.79 13.26 1.81
N THR A 656 1.22 14.17 2.69
CA THR A 656 2.08 15.30 2.33
C THR A 656 3.49 15.04 2.83
N VAL A 657 4.48 15.23 1.96
CA VAL A 657 5.90 15.13 2.31
C VAL A 657 6.62 16.43 1.98
N VAL A 658 7.56 16.80 2.84
CA VAL A 658 8.53 17.87 2.56
C VAL A 658 9.68 17.27 1.77
N ILE A 659 9.88 17.73 0.55
CA ILE A 659 10.94 17.24 -0.32
C ILE A 659 12.28 17.86 0.02
N GLY A 660 12.25 19.12 0.40
CA GLY A 660 13.42 19.87 0.74
C GLY A 660 13.13 21.36 0.90
N GLY A 661 14.18 22.08 1.24
CA GLY A 661 14.14 23.51 1.39
C GLY A 661 15.53 24.13 1.42
N ILE A 662 15.57 25.46 1.29
CA ILE A 662 16.79 26.25 1.37
C ILE A 662 16.56 27.31 2.44
N PHE A 663 17.45 27.37 3.41
CA PHE A 663 17.49 28.39 4.44
C PHE A 663 18.74 29.23 4.26
N GLU A 664 18.58 30.55 4.21
CA GLU A 664 19.66 31.50 4.02
C GLU A 664 19.49 32.65 5.01
N LEU A 665 20.60 33.00 5.67
CA LEU A 665 20.68 34.14 6.58
C LEU A 665 21.93 34.95 6.21
N GLU A 666 21.71 36.21 5.86
CA GLU A 666 22.76 37.17 5.58
C GLU A 666 22.72 38.29 6.61
N GLU A 667 23.81 38.45 7.37
CA GLU A 667 23.97 39.53 8.35
C GLU A 667 25.11 40.46 7.94
N THR A 668 24.81 41.75 7.82
CA THR A 668 25.79 42.79 7.49
C THR A 668 25.87 43.80 8.62
N ASN A 669 27.06 43.97 9.20
CA ASN A 669 27.36 44.97 10.21
C ASN A 669 28.43 45.93 9.67
N GLN A 670 28.08 47.19 9.48
CA GLN A 670 28.99 48.23 8.98
C GLN A 670 29.11 49.37 9.99
N GLU A 671 30.35 49.77 10.29
CA GLU A 671 30.67 50.93 11.13
C GLU A 671 31.65 51.84 10.40
N ASN A 672 31.20 53.04 10.04
CA ASN A 672 32.05 54.07 9.46
C ASN A 672 32.34 55.10 10.55
N LYS A 673 33.61 55.43 10.80
CA LYS A 673 33.98 56.36 11.88
C LYS A 673 35.13 57.26 11.47
N ILE A 674 35.19 58.44 12.09
CA ILE A 674 36.37 59.30 12.02
C ILE A 674 37.43 58.72 12.97
N PRO A 675 38.66 58.43 12.51
CA PRO A 675 39.72 57.94 13.38
C PRO A 675 39.97 58.87 14.57
N LEU A 676 40.36 58.32 15.72
CA LEU A 676 40.52 59.01 17.00
C LEU A 676 39.20 59.50 17.63
N LEU A 677 38.44 60.35 16.92
CA LEU A 677 37.23 60.99 17.46
C LEU A 677 36.07 60.02 17.65
N GLY A 678 35.93 59.01 16.78
CA GLY A 678 34.87 57.99 16.86
C GLY A 678 35.01 57.01 18.03
N ASP A 679 36.20 56.94 18.64
CA ASP A 679 36.54 56.00 19.71
C ASP A 679 36.48 56.62 21.11
N VAL A 680 36.21 57.92 21.22
CA VAL A 680 36.04 58.59 22.52
C VAL A 680 34.78 58.05 23.23
N PRO A 681 34.85 57.68 24.53
CA PRO A 681 33.68 57.25 25.29
C PRO A 681 32.57 58.31 25.26
N VAL A 682 31.31 57.87 25.08
CA VAL A 682 30.10 58.72 24.98
C VAL A 682 30.07 59.62 23.74
N LEU A 683 31.06 60.50 23.58
CA LEU A 683 31.12 61.49 22.50
C LEU A 683 31.46 60.90 21.13
N GLY A 684 32.10 59.74 21.07
CA GLY A 684 32.47 59.08 19.81
C GLY A 684 31.26 58.70 18.95
N ASN A 685 30.07 58.59 19.53
CA ASN A 685 28.81 58.39 18.79
C ASN A 685 28.44 59.57 17.87
N LEU A 686 29.02 60.76 18.09
CA LEU A 686 28.84 61.92 17.21
C LEU A 686 29.77 61.91 15.99
N PHE A 687 30.72 60.98 15.93
CA PHE A 687 31.77 60.91 14.91
C PHE A 687 31.78 59.56 14.18
N LYS A 688 30.68 58.80 14.25
CA LYS A 688 30.51 57.51 13.57
C LYS A 688 29.08 57.27 13.10
N SER A 689 28.92 56.47 12.06
CA SER A 689 27.65 55.85 11.69
C SER A 689 27.73 54.34 11.80
N ARG A 690 26.61 53.74 12.17
CA ARG A 690 26.46 52.29 12.32
C ARG A 690 25.26 51.84 11.53
N SER A 691 25.43 50.80 10.72
CA SER A 691 24.38 50.16 9.96
C SER A 691 24.42 48.66 10.23
N ARG A 692 23.27 48.07 10.55
CA ARG A 692 23.06 46.64 10.71
C ARG A 692 21.91 46.23 9.83
N ALA A 693 22.13 45.24 8.98
CA ALA A 693 21.11 44.63 8.14
C ALA A 693 21.11 43.11 8.36
N SER A 694 19.93 42.50 8.35
CA SER A 694 19.74 41.06 8.42
C SER A 694 18.67 40.67 7.40
N SER A 695 18.98 39.69 6.54
CA SER A 695 18.06 39.15 5.55
C SER A 695 17.97 37.64 5.74
N LYS A 696 16.77 37.17 6.08
CA LYS A 696 16.45 35.76 6.27
C LYS A 696 15.52 35.31 5.15
N ARG A 697 15.91 34.26 4.42
CA ARG A 697 15.11 33.67 3.34
C ARG A 697 14.96 32.18 3.59
N GLU A 698 13.72 31.70 3.54
CA GLU A 698 13.41 30.29 3.69
C GLU A 698 12.49 29.85 2.57
N MET A 699 12.85 28.77 1.88
CA MET A 699 12.01 28.11 0.90
C MET A 699 11.77 26.67 1.32
N LEU A 700 10.52 26.23 1.30
CA LEU A 700 10.11 24.84 1.53
C LEU A 700 9.25 24.35 0.38
N VAL A 701 9.45 23.11 -0.03
CA VAL A 701 8.67 22.45 -1.09
C VAL A 701 7.97 21.22 -0.52
N PHE A 702 6.63 21.26 -0.59
CA PHE A 702 5.76 20.17 -0.18
C PHE A 702 5.14 19.53 -1.41
N ILE A 703 4.99 18.21 -1.40
CA ILE A 703 4.25 17.46 -2.42
C ILE A 703 3.19 16.60 -1.75
N THR A 704 2.00 16.57 -2.35
CA THR A 704 0.87 15.75 -1.93
C THR A 704 0.28 15.06 -3.17
N PRO A 705 0.53 13.76 -3.38
CA PRO A 705 -0.14 13.01 -4.43
C PRO A 705 -1.45 12.42 -3.90
N LYS A 706 -2.45 12.30 -4.78
CA LYS A 706 -3.75 11.72 -4.47
C LYS A 706 -4.22 10.88 -5.65
N MET A 707 -4.41 9.58 -5.43
CA MET A 707 -5.06 8.73 -6.42
C MET A 707 -6.54 9.12 -6.56
N ILE A 708 -6.99 9.24 -7.81
CA ILE A 708 -8.39 9.47 -8.14
C ILE A 708 -9.03 8.11 -8.39
N SER A 709 -9.98 7.73 -7.54
CA SER A 709 -10.87 6.59 -7.78
C SER A 709 -12.00 7.01 -8.73
N ASP A 710 -12.41 6.12 -9.63
CA ASP A 710 -13.42 6.30 -10.70
C ASP A 710 -14.79 6.92 -10.27
N GLY A 711 -15.06 7.06 -8.97
CA GLY A 711 -16.30 7.66 -8.46
C GLY A 711 -16.40 9.19 -8.54
N SER A 712 -15.29 9.93 -8.71
CA SER A 712 -15.31 11.41 -8.63
C SER A 712 -15.42 12.14 -9.97
N ALA A 713 -15.37 11.45 -11.10
CA ALA A 713 -15.49 12.06 -12.44
C ALA A 713 -16.96 12.23 -12.92
N LYS A 714 -17.95 11.90 -12.07
CA LYS A 714 -19.40 12.02 -12.37
C LYS A 714 -20.07 13.25 -11.74
N ARG A 715 -19.36 14.36 -11.51
CA ARG A 715 -19.98 15.58 -11.01
C ARG A 715 -19.70 16.79 -11.87
#